data_AF-A0A7C8MTS8-F1
#
_entry.id   AF-A0A7C8MTS8-F1
#
_cell.length_a   1.000
_cell.length_b   1.000
_cell.length_c   1.000
_cell.angle_alpha   90.00
_cell.angle_beta   90.00
_cell.angle_gamma   90.00
#
_symmetry.space_group_name_H-M   'P 1'
#
loop_
_entity.id
_entity.type
_entity.pdbx_description
1 polymer ?
#
loop_
_entity_poly.entity_id
_entity_poly.type
_entity_poly.pdbx_seq_one_letter_code
_entity_poly.pdbx_strand_id
1 'polypeptide(L)'
;MSTDLNSTGQYPVYVGTWTNWTRGRVLGATLTLRRRDADLLIAFTAFFIAFVATRVWRLICFAIHRSCSKETPQNTIYHQHQAILRNSSTPEDGIRLLSYVLWVGKSSTGLFLPLSTIAVATICIFSFTIAGGFSSYISTAIGDEVLIKSMNCGILAYANVTAQNFRSGAYYAEQITSAANYAQQCYSRGGGGLLDCNRFVTKQIIGNVDRHAACPFRSDLCRHNSSNIRIDSGYLSSYDHFGLNTSPDRRLLWRHVYHCAPMATTGYTSQINTSSGELTVYHYGNSTYTNGSYDYIYAAKSIETQYSSVWSDVSNVGYSNLDLQTHFAAVRNRKVLSQSSYTPSDSLFRDDADIDIHFLSGNGVTFARPENDLWYQVAATPTNILYTTVNTSSSHPMYIPLEPSSPLGCISQNQFCRSISGTRKCGPLASVRDAVAGAAGLFDTNYADCLARNATSSAAIHFTYFSLVVTGSIVPAITITLGPTSLLSQRYLSQGLQYYLEPDQWQLDVGHWWDISMAARQALFLSSAYGPTDPDLLADHINYTTPGLKKLCDNQSRYPHSYMKKKGYKKYEHLEWTSNATLQLQRLAQEEAGFGTWSKCVETVPGTEANEVLGSLDITNPDHPVLQSSSPRQSVPNDSQTSLEVLNTTQGSVQTDEASSPTVTPGTLSLHSIHPTAPHEGGAESSQTHKLTPNSEATVELQDSGNTEPTHGEQRARLG
;
A
#
# COMPACT_ATOMS: atom_id res chain seq x y z
N MET A 1 8.41 -14.32 22.87
CA MET A 1 8.20 -13.26 21.86
C MET A 1 6.84 -13.52 21.23
N SER A 2 5.84 -12.68 21.50
CA SER A 2 4.52 -12.80 20.89
C SER A 2 4.54 -12.20 19.48
N THR A 3 4.18 -13.01 18.49
CA THR A 3 3.93 -12.55 17.12
C THR A 3 2.46 -12.14 17.00
N ASP A 4 2.19 -10.83 16.95
CA ASP A 4 0.86 -10.31 16.62
C ASP A 4 0.55 -10.59 15.15
N LEU A 5 0.00 -11.77 14.87
CA LEU A 5 -0.56 -12.16 13.58
C LEU A 5 -1.92 -11.46 13.38
N ASN A 6 -1.89 -10.21 12.92
CA ASN A 6 -3.09 -9.44 12.64
C ASN A 6 -3.18 -9.03 11.16
N SER A 7 -3.70 -9.97 10.35
CA SER A 7 -4.57 -9.83 9.16
C SER A 7 -4.44 -8.65 8.17
N THR A 8 -3.33 -7.92 8.16
CA THR A 8 -2.99 -6.97 7.09
C THR A 8 -1.75 -7.46 6.37
N GLY A 9 -1.80 -7.48 5.03
CA GLY A 9 -0.74 -8.04 4.19
C GLY A 9 0.52 -7.18 4.16
N GLN A 10 1.20 -7.02 5.29
CA GLN A 10 2.48 -6.33 5.41
C GLN A 10 3.63 -7.30 5.17
N TYR A 11 4.22 -7.24 3.98
CA TYR A 11 5.55 -7.81 3.73
C TYR A 11 6.56 -7.16 4.68
N PRO A 12 7.54 -7.89 5.23
CA PRO A 12 8.57 -7.29 6.05
C PRO A 12 9.40 -6.30 5.21
N VAL A 13 9.71 -5.16 5.81
CA VAL A 13 10.38 -4.03 5.14
C VAL A 13 11.89 -4.08 5.43
N TYR A 14 12.69 -3.77 4.42
CA TYR A 14 14.12 -3.54 4.58
C TYR A 14 14.35 -2.22 5.33
N VAL A 15 15.06 -2.29 6.45
CA VAL A 15 15.43 -1.14 7.28
C VAL A 15 16.93 -0.92 7.12
N GLY A 16 17.31 0.27 6.63
CA GLY A 16 18.69 0.59 6.26
C GLY A 16 18.78 1.56 5.08
N THR A 17 20.00 1.80 4.63
CA THR A 17 20.29 2.68 3.49
C THR A 17 20.22 1.93 2.16
N TRP A 18 19.60 2.54 1.16
CA TRP A 18 19.50 2.03 -0.20
C TRP A 18 19.46 3.18 -1.21
N THR A 19 19.37 2.87 -2.51
CA THR A 19 19.28 3.87 -3.58
C THR A 19 18.01 3.67 -4.37
N ASN A 20 17.10 4.63 -4.32
CA ASN A 20 15.95 4.70 -5.22
C ASN A 20 16.43 5.21 -6.59
N TRP A 21 16.49 4.30 -7.57
CA TRP A 21 17.09 4.61 -8.87
C TRP A 21 16.25 5.56 -9.75
N THR A 22 15.01 5.91 -9.36
CA THR A 22 14.22 6.97 -10.03
C THR A 22 14.85 8.34 -9.89
N ARG A 23 15.45 8.64 -8.73
CA ARG A 23 16.08 9.93 -8.40
C ARG A 23 17.60 9.92 -8.67
N GLY A 24 18.07 8.89 -9.35
CA GLY A 24 19.49 8.66 -9.62
C GLY A 24 20.32 8.40 -8.36
N ARG A 25 21.65 8.32 -8.54
CA ARG A 25 22.58 7.88 -7.48
C ARG A 25 22.69 8.83 -6.28
N VAL A 26 22.45 10.13 -6.49
CA VAL A 26 22.67 11.18 -5.47
C VAL A 26 21.37 11.52 -4.74
N LEU A 27 20.34 11.99 -5.45
CA LEU A 27 19.05 12.35 -4.86
C LEU A 27 18.17 11.13 -4.53
N GLY A 28 18.58 9.93 -4.94
CA GLY A 28 17.95 8.66 -4.59
C GLY A 28 18.53 7.99 -3.34
N ALA A 29 19.54 8.55 -2.68
CA ALA A 29 20.06 8.00 -1.42
C ALA A 29 18.96 8.04 -0.34
N THR A 30 18.41 6.87 -0.02
CA THR A 30 17.22 6.72 0.84
C THR A 30 17.58 5.94 2.10
N LEU A 31 17.04 6.35 3.24
CA LEU A 31 17.14 5.64 4.51
C LEU A 31 15.74 5.21 4.94
N THR A 32 15.45 3.91 4.93
CA THR A 32 14.21 3.38 5.48
C THR A 32 14.41 3.06 6.96
N LEU A 33 13.58 3.68 7.81
CA LEU A 33 13.54 3.46 9.26
C LEU A 33 12.24 2.77 9.67
N ARG A 34 12.22 2.17 10.86
CA ARG A 34 10.94 1.77 11.48
C ARG A 34 10.19 3.03 11.90
N ARG A 35 8.85 2.96 11.94
CA ARG A 35 7.99 4.10 12.28
C ARG A 35 8.44 4.86 13.54
N ARG A 36 8.69 4.14 14.64
CA ARG A 36 9.16 4.73 15.91
C ARG A 36 10.49 5.48 15.77
N ASP A 37 11.42 4.93 15.00
CA ASP A 37 12.76 5.51 14.81
C ASP A 37 12.69 6.72 13.86
N ALA A 38 11.80 6.69 12.87
CA ALA A 38 11.49 7.82 12.00
C ALA A 38 10.79 8.96 12.76
N ASP A 39 9.79 8.65 13.59
CA ASP A 39 9.09 9.63 14.44
C ASP A 39 10.07 10.32 15.39
N LEU A 40 11.00 9.56 16.00
CA LEU A 40 12.09 10.09 16.83
C LEU A 40 13.04 11.01 16.04
N LEU A 41 13.41 10.64 14.81
CA LEU A 41 14.29 11.46 13.95
C LEU A 41 13.60 12.76 13.51
N ILE A 42 12.33 12.71 13.12
CA ILE A 42 11.53 13.89 12.75
C ILE A 42 11.41 14.83 13.95
N ALA A 43 11.05 14.28 15.13
CA ALA A 43 10.95 15.04 16.37
C ALA A 43 12.30 15.68 16.75
N PHE A 44 13.40 14.93 16.74
CA PHE A 44 14.74 15.45 16.99
C PHE A 44 15.11 16.58 16.02
N THR A 45 14.82 16.43 14.73
CA THR A 45 15.13 17.44 13.72
C THR A 45 14.31 18.72 13.96
N ALA A 46 13.02 18.60 14.31
CA ALA A 46 12.19 19.75 14.69
C ALA A 46 12.71 20.46 15.96
N PHE A 47 13.08 19.71 17.01
CA PHE A 47 13.69 20.26 18.22
C PHE A 47 15.04 20.93 17.95
N PHE A 48 15.88 20.35 17.07
CA PHE A 48 17.15 20.92 16.69
C PHE A 48 16.99 22.24 15.92
N ILE A 49 16.04 22.31 14.98
CA ILE A 49 15.69 23.56 14.27
C ILE A 49 15.21 24.63 15.26
N ALA A 50 14.34 24.28 16.21
CA ALA A 50 13.89 25.20 17.26
C ALA A 50 15.05 25.67 18.16
N PHE A 51 15.95 24.76 18.56
CA PHE A 51 17.15 25.13 19.32
C PHE A 51 18.03 26.12 18.55
N VAL A 52 18.33 25.84 17.27
CA VAL A 52 19.12 26.73 16.41
C VAL A 52 18.44 28.10 16.26
N ALA A 53 17.11 28.15 16.12
CA ALA A 53 16.35 29.40 16.06
C ALA A 53 16.60 30.30 17.28
N THR A 54 16.59 29.75 18.50
CA THR A 54 16.89 30.54 19.72
C THR A 54 18.33 31.08 19.75
N ARG A 55 19.30 30.36 19.16
CA ARG A 55 20.70 30.80 19.10
C ARG A 55 20.90 31.88 18.04
N VAL A 56 20.29 31.73 16.87
CA VAL A 56 20.29 32.74 15.81
C VAL A 56 19.62 34.02 16.28
N TRP A 57 18.49 33.94 16.98
CA TRP A 57 17.83 35.11 17.59
C TRP A 57 18.75 35.88 18.53
N ARG A 58 19.45 35.19 19.45
CA ARG A 58 20.39 35.85 20.38
C ARG A 58 21.55 36.55 19.65
N LEU A 59 22.05 35.99 18.55
CA LEU A 59 23.08 36.63 17.72
C LEU A 59 22.54 37.90 17.03
N ILE A 60 21.31 37.85 16.52
CA ILE A 60 20.61 39.00 15.94
C ILE A 60 20.41 40.09 17.00
N CYS A 61 19.90 39.74 18.18
CA CYS A 61 19.75 40.67 19.29
C CYS A 61 21.06 41.33 19.70
N PHE A 62 22.14 40.56 19.82
CA PHE A 62 23.47 41.10 20.12
C PHE A 62 23.96 42.06 19.03
N ALA A 63 23.78 41.72 17.75
CA ALA A 63 24.16 42.57 16.63
C ALA A 63 23.37 43.89 16.63
N ILE A 64 22.05 43.85 16.86
CA ILE A 64 21.20 45.05 16.95
C ILE A 64 21.60 45.88 18.18
N HIS A 65 21.74 45.26 19.36
CA HIS A 65 22.11 45.95 20.61
C HIS A 65 23.42 46.71 20.44
N ARG A 66 24.44 46.05 19.89
CA ARG A 66 25.76 46.65 19.65
C ARG A 66 25.71 47.77 18.59
N SER A 67 24.95 47.58 17.51
CA SER A 67 24.85 48.57 16.41
C SER A 67 24.01 49.79 16.78
N CYS A 68 23.07 49.64 17.72
CA CYS A 68 22.17 50.72 18.15
C CYS A 68 22.59 51.38 19.46
N SER A 69 23.71 50.97 20.09
CA SER A 69 24.19 51.54 21.34
C SER A 69 24.71 52.97 21.15
N LYS A 70 24.34 53.87 22.05
CA LYS A 70 24.74 55.28 22.13
C LYS A 70 25.15 55.64 23.55
N GLU A 71 26.08 56.59 23.66
CA GLU A 71 26.63 57.08 24.93
C GLU A 71 25.85 58.26 25.53
N THR A 72 25.11 59.00 24.69
CA THR A 72 24.28 60.13 25.13
C THR A 72 23.02 59.65 25.87
N PRO A 73 22.51 60.39 26.87
CA PRO A 73 21.21 60.09 27.50
C PRO A 73 20.09 59.98 26.46
N GLN A 74 19.19 59.02 26.63
CA GLN A 74 18.06 58.78 25.72
C GLN A 74 16.76 58.60 26.53
N ASN A 75 15.62 58.51 25.82
CA ASN A 75 14.32 58.32 26.43
C ASN A 75 14.08 56.88 26.91
N THR A 76 13.03 56.69 27.72
CA THR A 76 12.59 55.38 28.24
C THR A 76 12.50 54.29 27.17
N ILE A 77 12.02 54.60 25.96
CA ILE A 77 11.86 53.62 24.86
C ILE A 77 13.20 53.03 24.43
N TYR A 78 14.24 53.85 24.30
CA TYR A 78 15.58 53.38 23.97
C TYR A 78 16.14 52.44 25.05
N HIS A 79 16.01 52.83 26.33
CA HIS A 79 16.54 52.04 27.44
C HIS A 79 15.77 50.73 27.65
N GLN A 80 14.45 50.71 27.39
CA GLN A 80 13.64 49.50 27.38
C GLN A 80 13.97 48.61 26.17
N HIS A 81 14.18 49.18 24.98
CA HIS A 81 14.58 48.44 23.78
C HIS A 81 15.91 47.70 23.96
N GLN A 82 16.94 48.38 24.47
CA GLN A 82 18.25 47.75 24.76
C GLN A 82 18.15 46.68 25.86
N ALA A 83 17.36 46.91 26.91
CA ALA A 83 17.11 45.92 27.95
C ALA A 83 16.39 44.67 27.41
N ILE A 84 15.40 44.84 26.53
CA ILE A 84 14.73 43.72 25.85
C ILE A 84 15.73 42.96 24.97
N LEU A 85 16.53 43.64 24.14
CA LEU A 85 17.51 42.95 23.27
C LEU A 85 18.50 42.08 24.06
N ARG A 86 18.93 42.54 25.25
CA ARG A 86 19.85 41.77 26.10
C ARG A 86 19.19 40.55 26.78
N ASN A 87 17.88 40.59 27.04
CA ASN A 87 17.19 39.61 27.88
C ASN A 87 16.18 38.72 27.12
N SER A 88 15.70 39.13 25.93
CA SER A 88 14.76 38.35 25.13
C SER A 88 15.42 37.06 24.64
N SER A 89 15.04 35.95 25.25
CA SER A 89 15.68 34.65 24.98
C SER A 89 15.19 34.00 23.68
N THR A 90 14.02 34.40 23.19
CA THR A 90 13.38 33.95 21.94
C THR A 90 12.72 35.13 21.19
N PRO A 91 12.44 35.00 19.87
CA PRO A 91 11.78 36.05 19.10
C PRO A 91 10.38 36.41 19.59
N GLU A 92 9.61 35.44 20.07
CA GLU A 92 8.22 35.62 20.52
C GLU A 92 8.16 36.53 21.76
N ASP A 93 9.10 36.31 22.69
CA ASP A 93 9.29 37.13 23.89
C ASP A 93 9.72 38.56 23.51
N GLY A 94 10.63 38.67 22.54
CA GLY A 94 11.00 39.95 21.92
C GLY A 94 9.81 40.71 21.35
N ILE A 95 8.99 40.09 20.50
CA ILE A 95 7.79 40.71 19.92
C ILE A 95 6.81 41.13 21.01
N ARG A 96 6.52 40.25 21.98
CA ARG A 96 5.62 40.54 23.09
C ARG A 96 6.08 41.79 23.82
N LEU A 97 7.30 41.81 24.34
CA LEU A 97 7.82 42.92 25.14
C LEU A 97 7.88 44.22 24.31
N LEU A 98 8.34 44.17 23.07
CA LEU A 98 8.42 45.35 22.20
C LEU A 98 7.04 45.88 21.80
N SER A 99 6.04 45.03 21.59
CA SER A 99 4.67 45.46 21.28
C SER A 99 4.02 46.18 22.48
N TYR A 100 4.30 45.74 23.70
CA TYR A 100 3.91 46.48 24.90
C TYR A 100 4.66 47.82 25.02
N VAL A 101 5.97 47.89 24.75
CA VAL A 101 6.72 49.16 24.72
C VAL A 101 6.14 50.14 23.68
N LEU A 102 5.75 49.66 22.50
CA LEU A 102 5.05 50.48 21.49
C LEU A 102 3.68 50.98 21.98
N TRP A 103 2.91 50.14 22.67
CA TRP A 103 1.59 50.49 23.18
C TRP A 103 1.63 51.48 24.35
N VAL A 104 2.60 51.31 25.24
CA VAL A 104 2.89 52.23 26.36
C VAL A 104 3.44 53.55 25.82
N GLY A 105 4.43 53.50 24.94
CA GLY A 105 5.16 54.64 24.40
C GLY A 105 4.50 55.35 23.20
N LYS A 106 3.22 55.11 22.91
CA LYS A 106 2.51 55.54 21.69
C LYS A 106 2.53 57.06 21.38
N SER A 107 2.83 57.89 22.38
CA SER A 107 2.93 59.37 22.30
C SER A 107 4.38 59.89 22.26
N SER A 108 5.38 59.00 22.28
CA SER A 108 6.80 59.33 22.38
C SER A 108 7.53 59.16 21.05
N THR A 109 8.67 59.84 20.93
CA THR A 109 9.53 59.78 19.74
C THR A 109 10.46 58.54 19.74
N GLY A 110 10.85 58.05 18.56
CA GLY A 110 11.81 56.93 18.43
C GLY A 110 11.22 55.52 18.21
N LEU A 111 9.91 55.40 17.94
CA LEU A 111 9.21 54.11 17.76
C LEU A 111 9.73 53.22 16.61
N PHE A 112 10.54 53.75 15.68
CA PHE A 112 11.10 52.98 14.56
C PHE A 112 12.02 51.82 15.00
N LEU A 113 12.78 52.01 16.09
CA LEU A 113 13.75 51.02 16.57
C LEU A 113 13.09 49.72 17.11
N PRO A 114 12.08 49.79 18.01
CA PRO A 114 11.30 48.62 18.39
C PRO A 114 10.50 48.04 17.21
N LEU A 115 9.93 48.86 16.32
CA LEU A 115 9.15 48.39 15.17
C LEU A 115 10.01 47.56 14.18
N SER A 116 11.23 48.02 13.89
CA SER A 116 12.20 47.29 13.06
C SER A 116 12.61 45.96 13.69
N THR A 117 12.83 45.95 15.02
CA THR A 117 13.19 44.73 15.75
C THR A 117 12.03 43.71 15.78
N ILE A 118 10.77 44.17 15.91
CA ILE A 118 9.58 43.32 15.77
C ILE A 118 9.51 42.71 14.37
N ALA A 119 9.76 43.48 13.31
CA ALA A 119 9.75 42.95 11.94
C ALA A 119 10.80 41.85 11.75
N VAL A 120 12.04 42.06 12.23
CA VAL A 120 13.11 41.04 12.20
C VAL A 120 12.74 39.80 13.02
N ALA A 121 12.17 39.97 14.21
CA ALA A 121 11.69 38.87 15.04
C ALA A 121 10.59 38.06 14.34
N THR A 122 9.64 38.75 13.71
CA THR A 122 8.54 38.14 12.96
C THR A 122 9.06 37.32 11.79
N ILE A 123 10.01 37.86 11.02
CA ILE A 123 10.69 37.14 9.93
C ILE A 123 11.40 35.89 10.47
N CYS A 124 12.11 35.99 11.60
CA CYS A 124 12.75 34.83 12.23
C CYS A 124 11.75 33.73 12.61
N ILE A 125 10.64 34.09 13.26
CA ILE A 125 9.57 33.14 13.61
C ILE A 125 9.05 32.46 12.36
N PHE A 126 8.65 33.21 11.33
CA PHE A 126 8.13 32.62 10.10
C PHE A 126 9.15 31.69 9.44
N SER A 127 10.41 32.12 9.26
CA SER A 127 11.44 31.31 8.63
C SER A 127 11.71 29.99 9.39
N PHE A 128 11.87 30.03 10.71
CA PHE A 128 12.14 28.82 11.50
C PHE A 128 10.88 27.97 11.75
N THR A 129 9.68 28.54 11.82
CA THR A 129 8.42 27.79 11.88
C THR A 129 8.18 27.04 10.58
N ILE A 130 8.43 27.68 9.43
CA ILE A 130 8.37 27.05 8.11
C ILE A 130 9.40 25.91 8.03
N ALA A 131 10.67 26.16 8.39
CA ALA A 131 11.71 25.13 8.41
C ALA A 131 11.36 23.95 9.33
N GLY A 132 10.80 24.22 10.52
CA GLY A 132 10.33 23.20 11.46
C GLY A 132 9.15 22.39 10.92
N GLY A 133 8.18 23.01 10.24
CA GLY A 133 7.09 22.31 9.56
C GLY A 133 7.60 21.41 8.42
N PHE A 134 8.52 21.94 7.60
CA PHE A 134 9.18 21.19 6.54
C PHE A 134 10.13 20.08 7.03
N SER A 135 10.46 19.97 8.32
CA SER A 135 11.22 18.83 8.83
C SER A 135 10.46 17.51 8.66
N SER A 136 9.13 17.54 8.75
CA SER A 136 8.27 16.38 8.43
C SER A 136 8.38 15.96 6.96
N TYR A 137 8.66 16.93 6.07
CA TYR A 137 8.85 16.69 4.64
C TYR A 137 10.12 15.87 4.34
N ILE A 138 11.07 15.77 5.28
CA ILE A 138 12.24 14.88 5.14
C ILE A 138 11.79 13.40 5.03
N SER A 139 10.67 13.04 5.66
CA SER A 139 10.09 11.70 5.55
C SER A 139 9.18 11.53 4.34
N THR A 140 8.35 12.54 4.01
CA THR A 140 7.33 12.41 2.95
C THR A 140 7.83 12.79 1.55
N ALA A 141 8.91 13.58 1.43
CA ALA A 141 9.50 13.96 0.13
C ALA A 141 9.98 12.77 -0.70
N ILE A 142 10.34 11.67 -0.05
CA ILE A 142 10.84 10.45 -0.71
C ILE A 142 9.68 9.67 -1.38
N GLY A 143 8.43 9.97 -1.01
CA GLY A 143 7.27 9.12 -1.26
C GLY A 143 7.35 7.89 -0.36
N ASP A 144 6.22 7.24 -0.11
CA ASP A 144 6.21 6.08 0.77
C ASP A 144 6.72 4.80 0.04
N GLU A 145 7.74 4.88 -0.81
CA GLU A 145 8.36 3.69 -1.43
C GLU A 145 9.35 3.04 -0.45
N VAL A 146 9.04 1.87 0.11
CA VAL A 146 9.97 1.11 0.97
C VAL A 146 10.35 -0.23 0.36
N LEU A 147 11.64 -0.61 0.39
CA LEU A 147 12.08 -1.92 -0.08
C LEU A 147 11.55 -3.07 0.79
N ILE A 148 11.13 -4.17 0.17
CA ILE A 148 10.77 -5.43 0.82
C ILE A 148 12.05 -6.14 1.25
N LYS A 149 12.06 -6.67 2.47
CA LYS A 149 13.09 -7.57 2.97
C LYS A 149 12.79 -8.99 2.48
N SER A 150 13.70 -9.56 1.70
CA SER A 150 13.61 -10.97 1.31
C SER A 150 13.61 -11.88 2.55
N MET A 151 12.77 -12.92 2.52
CA MET A 151 12.90 -14.08 3.41
C MET A 151 13.37 -15.29 2.60
N ASN A 152 12.48 -15.86 1.78
CA ASN A 152 12.72 -17.07 1.01
C ASN A 152 12.77 -16.73 -0.50
N CYS A 153 13.86 -16.05 -0.91
CA CYS A 153 14.07 -15.61 -2.29
C CYS A 153 14.24 -16.79 -3.24
N GLY A 154 13.33 -16.94 -4.19
CA GLY A 154 13.31 -18.05 -5.13
C GLY A 154 11.93 -18.26 -5.74
N ILE A 155 11.77 -19.35 -6.49
CA ILE A 155 10.47 -19.74 -7.06
C ILE A 155 10.11 -21.14 -6.62
N LEU A 156 8.83 -21.37 -6.35
CA LEU A 156 8.29 -22.71 -6.22
C LEU A 156 8.55 -23.49 -7.51
N ALA A 157 8.94 -24.75 -7.35
CA ALA A 157 9.01 -25.69 -8.45
C ALA A 157 7.59 -25.93 -9.00
N TYR A 158 7.43 -25.87 -10.32
CA TYR A 158 6.33 -26.58 -10.94
C TYR A 158 6.71 -28.07 -11.00
N ALA A 159 6.37 -28.80 -9.95
CA ALA A 159 6.61 -30.23 -9.87
C ALA A 159 5.43 -31.02 -10.45
N ASN A 160 5.70 -32.18 -11.04
CA ASN A 160 4.64 -33.09 -11.48
C ASN A 160 3.71 -33.44 -10.31
N VAL A 161 2.43 -33.67 -10.57
CA VAL A 161 1.46 -34.04 -9.52
C VAL A 161 1.83 -35.41 -8.96
N THR A 162 2.49 -35.42 -7.81
CA THR A 162 2.72 -36.58 -6.96
C THR A 162 2.01 -36.36 -5.62
N ALA A 163 1.86 -37.41 -4.83
CA ALA A 163 1.23 -37.30 -3.51
C ALA A 163 1.97 -36.34 -2.54
N GLN A 164 3.23 -36.03 -2.82
CA GLN A 164 4.04 -35.08 -2.06
C GLN A 164 3.71 -33.61 -2.39
N ASN A 165 3.23 -33.32 -3.60
CA ASN A 165 3.18 -31.95 -4.15
C ASN A 165 1.77 -31.33 -4.09
N PHE A 166 0.79 -32.01 -3.48
CA PHE A 166 -0.61 -31.56 -3.44
C PHE A 166 -0.78 -30.19 -2.76
N ARG A 167 -0.02 -29.89 -1.70
CA ARG A 167 -0.09 -28.58 -1.02
C ARG A 167 0.45 -27.45 -1.90
N SER A 168 1.51 -27.69 -2.67
CA SER A 168 2.01 -26.75 -3.67
C SER A 168 0.98 -26.50 -4.78
N GLY A 169 0.28 -27.55 -5.24
CA GLY A 169 -0.86 -27.41 -6.15
C GLY A 169 -1.97 -26.51 -5.60
N ALA A 170 -2.38 -26.73 -4.34
CA ALA A 170 -3.38 -25.90 -3.67
C ALA A 170 -2.92 -24.43 -3.53
N TYR A 171 -1.65 -24.20 -3.18
CA TYR A 171 -1.08 -22.85 -3.10
C TYR A 171 -1.06 -22.14 -4.45
N TYR A 172 -0.70 -22.83 -5.54
CA TYR A 172 -0.81 -22.28 -6.89
C TYR A 172 -2.25 -21.89 -7.24
N ALA A 173 -3.23 -22.73 -6.87
CA ALA A 173 -4.65 -22.44 -7.09
C ALA A 173 -5.14 -21.21 -6.30
N GLU A 174 -4.72 -21.06 -5.04
CA GLU A 174 -5.00 -19.88 -4.21
C GLU A 174 -4.40 -18.61 -4.84
N GLN A 175 -3.16 -18.68 -5.33
CA GLN A 175 -2.47 -17.54 -5.95
C GLN A 175 -3.15 -17.09 -7.26
N ILE A 176 -3.60 -18.03 -8.10
CA ILE A 176 -4.40 -17.72 -9.30
C ILE A 176 -5.76 -17.11 -8.91
N THR A 177 -6.42 -17.66 -7.88
CA THR A 177 -7.68 -17.10 -7.35
C THR A 177 -7.49 -15.68 -6.78
N SER A 178 -6.37 -15.41 -6.09
CA SER A 178 -6.01 -14.08 -5.60
C SER A 178 -5.77 -13.09 -6.76
N ALA A 179 -5.11 -13.53 -7.82
CA ALA A 179 -4.92 -12.73 -9.03
C ALA A 179 -6.23 -12.43 -9.76
N ALA A 180 -7.14 -13.41 -9.87
CA ALA A 180 -8.45 -13.22 -10.50
C ALA A 180 -9.32 -12.24 -9.71
N ASN A 181 -9.34 -12.36 -8.37
CA ASN A 181 -10.01 -11.39 -7.51
C ASN A 181 -9.44 -9.96 -7.66
N TYR A 182 -8.12 -9.82 -7.80
CA TYR A 182 -7.51 -8.51 -8.04
C TYR A 182 -7.86 -7.95 -9.42
N ALA A 183 -7.83 -8.76 -10.49
CA ALA A 183 -8.25 -8.34 -11.81
C ALA A 183 -9.72 -7.85 -11.82
N GLN A 184 -10.63 -8.70 -11.32
CA GLN A 184 -12.06 -8.41 -11.22
C GLN A 184 -12.36 -7.08 -10.49
N GLN A 185 -11.59 -6.75 -9.44
CA GLN A 185 -11.80 -5.55 -8.62
C GLN A 185 -11.05 -4.31 -9.12
N CYS A 186 -9.83 -4.48 -9.64
CA CYS A 186 -8.91 -3.36 -9.89
C CYS A 186 -8.68 -3.04 -11.38
N TYR A 187 -8.97 -3.96 -12.30
CA TYR A 187 -8.89 -3.72 -13.76
C TYR A 187 -10.27 -3.31 -14.34
N SER A 188 -11.38 -3.64 -13.66
CA SER A 188 -12.74 -3.25 -14.05
C SER A 188 -12.94 -1.73 -14.16
N ARG A 189 -13.36 -1.25 -15.34
CA ARG A 189 -13.69 0.17 -15.57
C ARG A 189 -14.87 0.62 -14.70
N GLY A 190 -14.63 1.60 -13.83
CA GLY A 190 -15.64 2.14 -12.90
C GLY A 190 -15.71 1.44 -11.55
N GLY A 191 -14.95 0.36 -11.34
CA GLY A 191 -14.85 -0.34 -10.06
C GLY A 191 -14.01 0.41 -9.03
N GLY A 192 -14.65 1.27 -8.24
CA GLY A 192 -14.14 1.62 -6.90
C GLY A 192 -14.37 0.45 -5.97
N GLY A 193 -13.60 -0.63 -6.12
CA GLY A 193 -13.69 -1.80 -5.25
C GLY A 193 -13.50 -1.43 -3.78
N LEU A 194 -14.15 -2.16 -2.88
CA LEU A 194 -14.06 -1.97 -1.42
C LEU A 194 -12.63 -2.18 -0.86
N LEU A 195 -11.72 -2.69 -1.69
CA LEU A 195 -10.38 -3.15 -1.33
C LEU A 195 -9.28 -2.29 -1.95
N ASP A 196 -8.15 -2.23 -1.25
CA ASP A 196 -7.01 -1.40 -1.61
C ASP A 196 -6.27 -1.95 -2.85
N CYS A 197 -6.48 -1.31 -4.00
CA CYS A 197 -5.79 -1.65 -5.24
C CYS A 197 -4.29 -1.30 -5.24
N ASN A 198 -3.73 -0.66 -4.20
CA ASN A 198 -2.31 -0.28 -4.13
C ASN A 198 -1.38 -1.44 -3.73
N ARG A 199 -1.71 -2.68 -4.14
CA ARG A 199 -0.88 -3.89 -3.90
C ARG A 199 0.37 -3.93 -4.77
N PHE A 200 0.30 -3.40 -6.00
CA PHE A 200 1.37 -3.42 -7.00
C PHE A 200 1.80 -1.99 -7.37
N VAL A 201 3.04 -1.84 -7.87
CA VAL A 201 3.62 -0.55 -8.26
C VAL A 201 2.81 0.14 -9.37
N THR A 202 2.31 -0.65 -10.33
CA THR A 202 1.31 -0.20 -11.32
C THR A 202 -0.02 -0.90 -11.01
N LYS A 203 -1.10 -0.15 -10.82
CA LYS A 203 -2.44 -0.69 -10.48
C LYS A 203 -2.96 -1.70 -11.51
N GLN A 204 -2.78 -1.42 -12.79
CA GLN A 204 -3.29 -2.25 -13.89
C GLN A 204 -2.35 -2.18 -15.11
N ILE A 205 -2.09 -3.32 -15.73
CA ILE A 205 -1.30 -3.41 -16.97
C ILE A 205 -2.26 -3.61 -18.14
N ILE A 206 -2.57 -2.53 -18.85
CA ILE A 206 -3.53 -2.54 -19.97
C ILE A 206 -2.82 -2.99 -21.26
N GLY A 207 -3.35 -4.02 -21.92
CA GLY A 207 -2.93 -4.40 -23.27
C GLY A 207 -3.62 -3.55 -24.35
N ASN A 208 -2.95 -3.34 -25.48
CA ASN A 208 -3.59 -2.85 -26.69
C ASN A 208 -4.40 -4.00 -27.33
N VAL A 209 -5.72 -3.84 -27.43
CA VAL A 209 -6.64 -4.89 -27.90
C VAL A 209 -7.14 -4.56 -29.29
N ASP A 210 -6.82 -5.43 -30.25
CA ASP A 210 -7.43 -5.47 -31.59
C ASP A 210 -8.49 -6.57 -31.61
N ARG A 211 -9.74 -6.22 -31.92
CA ARG A 211 -10.91 -7.12 -32.02
C ARG A 211 -11.24 -7.55 -33.45
N HIS A 212 -10.45 -7.08 -34.42
CA HIS A 212 -10.62 -7.35 -35.86
C HIS A 212 -9.36 -7.99 -36.45
N ALA A 213 -8.65 -8.76 -35.63
CA ALA A 213 -7.39 -9.37 -36.00
C ALA A 213 -7.57 -10.48 -37.05
N ALA A 214 -6.51 -10.73 -37.81
CA ALA A 214 -6.44 -11.84 -38.76
C ALA A 214 -6.48 -13.21 -38.05
N CYS A 215 -6.68 -14.32 -38.77
CA CYS A 215 -6.50 -15.65 -38.18
C CYS A 215 -5.03 -15.84 -37.70
N PRO A 216 -4.75 -16.28 -36.46
CA PRO A 216 -3.39 -16.57 -35.96
C PRO A 216 -2.76 -17.84 -36.55
N PHE A 217 -3.56 -18.68 -37.19
CA PHE A 217 -3.20 -19.96 -37.79
C PHE A 217 -3.32 -19.89 -39.33
N ARG A 218 -3.35 -21.04 -40.01
CA ARG A 218 -3.74 -21.07 -41.44
C ARG A 218 -5.20 -20.63 -41.61
N SER A 219 -5.49 -19.92 -42.69
CA SER A 219 -6.76 -19.18 -42.93
C SER A 219 -8.01 -20.06 -43.06
N ASP A 220 -7.84 -21.37 -43.15
CA ASP A 220 -8.87 -22.41 -43.20
C ASP A 220 -9.24 -22.98 -41.83
N LEU A 221 -8.45 -22.73 -40.78
CA LEU A 221 -8.67 -23.27 -39.43
C LEU A 221 -9.59 -22.38 -38.57
N CYS A 222 -9.58 -21.06 -38.77
CA CYS A 222 -10.41 -20.13 -38.02
C CYS A 222 -11.84 -20.03 -38.59
N ARG A 223 -12.85 -19.86 -37.73
CA ARG A 223 -14.25 -19.59 -38.15
C ARG A 223 -14.41 -18.30 -38.94
N HIS A 224 -13.59 -17.30 -38.60
CA HIS A 224 -13.57 -16.02 -39.29
C HIS A 224 -12.15 -15.53 -39.52
N ASN A 225 -11.92 -14.88 -40.66
CA ASN A 225 -10.58 -14.44 -41.06
C ASN A 225 -10.20 -13.03 -40.54
N SER A 226 -11.16 -12.26 -40.02
CA SER A 226 -10.93 -10.85 -39.60
C SER A 226 -11.73 -10.42 -38.35
N SER A 227 -12.23 -11.36 -37.56
CA SER A 227 -12.99 -11.08 -36.33
C SER A 227 -12.39 -11.82 -35.15
N ASN A 228 -11.05 -11.79 -35.07
CA ASN A 228 -10.28 -12.47 -34.02
C ASN A 228 -9.71 -11.44 -33.04
N ILE A 229 -9.23 -11.88 -31.88
CA ILE A 229 -8.71 -10.97 -30.83
C ILE A 229 -7.20 -11.09 -30.70
N ARG A 230 -6.50 -9.97 -30.84
CA ARG A 230 -5.06 -9.85 -30.60
C ARG A 230 -4.80 -8.82 -29.51
N ILE A 231 -4.23 -9.27 -28.39
CA ILE A 231 -3.85 -8.42 -27.26
C ILE A 231 -2.32 -8.30 -27.23
N ASP A 232 -1.82 -7.07 -27.17
CA ASP A 232 -0.39 -6.74 -27.19
C ASP A 232 -0.05 -5.86 -26.00
N SER A 233 0.82 -6.31 -25.11
CA SER A 233 1.20 -5.54 -23.91
C SER A 233 1.97 -4.24 -24.24
N GLY A 234 2.46 -4.09 -25.47
CA GLY A 234 3.56 -3.19 -25.75
C GLY A 234 4.80 -3.56 -24.92
N TYR A 235 5.67 -2.60 -24.65
CA TYR A 235 6.93 -2.85 -23.94
C TYR A 235 6.80 -2.54 -22.44
N LEU A 236 6.59 -3.58 -21.64
CA LEU A 236 6.50 -3.50 -20.18
C LEU A 236 7.89 -3.45 -19.56
N SER A 237 8.14 -2.42 -18.76
CA SER A 237 9.41 -2.21 -18.04
C SER A 237 9.47 -2.96 -16.73
N SER A 238 10.62 -3.62 -16.46
CA SER A 238 10.91 -4.30 -15.20
C SER A 238 10.82 -3.40 -13.97
N TYR A 239 11.09 -2.10 -14.14
CA TYR A 239 10.93 -1.12 -13.07
C TYR A 239 9.47 -0.67 -12.98
N ASP A 240 8.96 -0.01 -14.04
CA ASP A 240 7.74 0.79 -13.95
C ASP A 240 6.46 -0.07 -13.75
N HIS A 241 6.44 -1.31 -14.27
CA HIS A 241 5.25 -2.19 -14.20
C HIS A 241 5.36 -3.26 -13.11
N PHE A 242 6.58 -3.65 -12.75
CA PHE A 242 6.87 -4.80 -11.88
C PHE A 242 7.65 -4.45 -10.61
N GLY A 243 8.19 -3.24 -10.47
CA GLY A 243 8.76 -2.72 -9.22
C GLY A 243 10.21 -3.08 -8.90
N LEU A 244 10.97 -3.65 -9.85
CA LEU A 244 12.37 -4.02 -9.61
C LEU A 244 13.29 -2.80 -9.62
N ASN A 245 13.65 -2.30 -8.44
CA ASN A 245 14.49 -1.11 -8.23
C ASN A 245 15.91 -1.30 -8.80
N THR A 246 16.08 -0.88 -10.04
CA THR A 246 17.26 -1.13 -10.88
C THR A 246 17.64 0.15 -11.63
N SER A 247 18.94 0.32 -11.88
CA SER A 247 19.46 1.51 -12.57
C SER A 247 18.98 1.55 -14.03
N PRO A 248 18.82 2.74 -14.65
CA PRO A 248 18.21 2.86 -15.98
C PRO A 248 18.87 2.02 -17.10
N ASP A 249 20.19 1.82 -17.03
CA ASP A 249 20.99 0.96 -17.93
C ASP A 249 20.71 -0.54 -17.81
N ARG A 250 19.98 -0.96 -16.76
CA ARG A 250 19.67 -2.36 -16.42
C ARG A 250 18.18 -2.66 -16.48
N ARG A 251 17.34 -1.65 -16.72
CA ARG A 251 15.92 -1.85 -16.98
C ARG A 251 15.77 -2.62 -18.28
N LEU A 252 15.12 -3.77 -18.17
CA LEU A 252 14.78 -4.62 -19.30
C LEU A 252 13.30 -4.40 -19.64
N LEU A 253 12.99 -4.62 -20.91
CA LEU A 253 11.63 -4.53 -21.42
C LEU A 253 11.17 -5.92 -21.84
N TRP A 254 9.91 -6.24 -21.57
CA TRP A 254 9.25 -7.46 -22.01
C TRP A 254 7.95 -7.11 -22.72
N ARG A 255 7.68 -7.82 -23.81
CA ARG A 255 6.45 -7.70 -24.59
C ARG A 255 5.83 -9.07 -24.72
N HIS A 256 4.53 -9.14 -24.46
CA HIS A 256 3.69 -10.30 -24.62
C HIS A 256 2.64 -10.00 -25.68
N VAL A 257 2.40 -10.97 -26.56
CA VAL A 257 1.30 -10.93 -27.51
C VAL A 257 0.51 -12.22 -27.32
N TYR A 258 -0.80 -12.08 -27.14
CA TYR A 258 -1.74 -13.19 -27.07
C TYR A 258 -2.77 -13.00 -28.18
N HIS A 259 -2.95 -14.01 -29.03
CA HIS A 259 -3.75 -13.89 -30.25
C HIS A 259 -4.62 -15.13 -30.43
N CYS A 260 -5.94 -14.95 -30.38
CA CYS A 260 -6.93 -16.03 -30.28
C CYS A 260 -8.01 -15.93 -31.35
N ALA A 261 -8.48 -17.09 -31.82
CA ALA A 261 -9.54 -17.23 -32.82
C ALA A 261 -10.40 -18.49 -32.56
N PRO A 262 -11.73 -18.39 -32.58
CA PRO A 262 -12.62 -19.54 -32.63
C PRO A 262 -12.37 -20.40 -33.88
N MET A 263 -12.31 -21.72 -33.74
CA MET A 263 -11.84 -22.64 -34.79
C MET A 263 -12.96 -23.47 -35.43
N ALA A 264 -12.85 -23.71 -36.73
CA ALA A 264 -13.85 -24.45 -37.49
C ALA A 264 -13.87 -25.94 -37.08
N THR A 265 -15.03 -26.45 -36.64
CA THR A 265 -15.21 -27.85 -36.25
C THR A 265 -15.53 -28.77 -37.42
N THR A 266 -16.10 -28.23 -38.51
CA THR A 266 -16.37 -28.97 -39.75
C THR A 266 -15.08 -29.55 -40.34
N GLY A 267 -15.01 -30.87 -40.49
CA GLY A 267 -13.83 -31.58 -40.99
C GLY A 267 -12.75 -31.86 -39.94
N TYR A 268 -12.92 -31.37 -38.71
CA TYR A 268 -12.01 -31.59 -37.58
C TYR A 268 -12.65 -32.41 -36.44
N THR A 269 -13.84 -32.97 -36.64
CA THR A 269 -14.55 -33.81 -35.66
C THR A 269 -14.99 -35.15 -36.23
N SER A 270 -15.06 -36.17 -35.36
CA SER A 270 -15.72 -37.44 -35.64
C SER A 270 -16.42 -37.97 -34.38
N GLN A 271 -17.29 -38.98 -34.53
CA GLN A 271 -17.99 -39.62 -33.41
C GLN A 271 -17.34 -40.97 -33.07
N ILE A 272 -17.16 -41.24 -31.78
CA ILE A 272 -16.76 -42.54 -31.26
C ILE A 272 -17.78 -43.06 -30.25
N ASN A 273 -18.05 -44.36 -30.30
CA ASN A 273 -18.94 -45.02 -29.35
C ASN A 273 -18.13 -45.63 -28.20
N THR A 274 -18.49 -45.28 -26.96
CA THR A 274 -17.87 -45.79 -25.74
C THR A 274 -18.89 -46.46 -24.83
N SER A 275 -18.43 -47.20 -23.82
CA SER A 275 -19.31 -47.76 -22.79
C SER A 275 -20.05 -46.70 -21.95
N SER A 276 -19.61 -45.45 -22.01
CA SER A 276 -20.23 -44.27 -21.37
C SER A 276 -21.11 -43.44 -22.31
N GLY A 277 -21.33 -43.87 -23.55
CA GLY A 277 -22.13 -43.17 -24.57
C GLY A 277 -21.31 -42.72 -25.79
N GLU A 278 -21.97 -41.96 -26.66
CA GLU A 278 -21.39 -41.36 -27.86
C GLU A 278 -20.58 -40.10 -27.50
N LEU A 279 -19.34 -40.03 -27.98
CA LEU A 279 -18.42 -38.92 -27.76
C LEU A 279 -17.97 -38.33 -29.10
N THR A 280 -17.95 -37.01 -29.19
CA THR A 280 -17.39 -36.26 -30.31
C THR A 280 -15.92 -35.96 -30.03
N VAL A 281 -15.02 -36.48 -30.86
CA VAL A 281 -13.56 -36.25 -30.77
C VAL A 281 -13.10 -35.13 -31.69
N TYR A 282 -12.02 -34.45 -31.30
CA TYR A 282 -11.49 -33.26 -31.97
C TYR A 282 -10.05 -33.46 -32.49
N HIS A 283 -9.91 -33.49 -33.81
CA HIS A 283 -8.71 -33.85 -34.57
C HIS A 283 -7.78 -32.65 -34.87
N TYR A 284 -7.49 -31.82 -33.87
CA TYR A 284 -6.58 -30.68 -34.03
C TYR A 284 -5.09 -31.03 -33.89
N GLY A 285 -4.79 -32.29 -33.60
CA GLY A 285 -3.45 -32.82 -33.39
C GLY A 285 -3.49 -34.21 -32.74
N ASN A 286 -2.34 -34.71 -32.34
CA ASN A 286 -2.20 -36.05 -31.77
C ASN A 286 -1.94 -35.96 -30.26
N SER A 287 -2.59 -36.83 -29.50
CA SER A 287 -2.34 -37.04 -28.07
C SER A 287 -1.68 -38.40 -27.82
N THR A 288 -1.02 -38.53 -26.66
CA THR A 288 -0.43 -39.79 -26.21
C THR A 288 -0.83 -40.03 -24.77
N TYR A 289 -1.68 -41.03 -24.56
CA TYR A 289 -2.11 -41.49 -23.23
C TYR A 289 -1.45 -42.82 -22.89
N THR A 290 -1.65 -43.32 -21.68
CA THR A 290 -1.12 -44.63 -21.22
C THR A 290 -1.53 -45.81 -22.11
N ASN A 291 -2.68 -45.68 -22.78
CA ASN A 291 -3.31 -46.76 -23.55
C ASN A 291 -2.96 -46.72 -25.05
N GLY A 292 -2.24 -45.69 -25.52
CA GLY A 292 -1.88 -45.53 -26.93
C GLY A 292 -1.68 -44.07 -27.35
N SER A 293 -1.32 -43.88 -28.62
CA SER A 293 -1.39 -42.57 -29.28
C SER A 293 -2.68 -42.48 -30.08
N TYR A 294 -3.31 -41.31 -30.06
CA TYR A 294 -4.60 -41.02 -30.67
C TYR A 294 -4.47 -39.80 -31.57
N ASP A 295 -5.25 -39.79 -32.65
CA ASP A 295 -5.30 -38.74 -33.69
C ASP A 295 -6.26 -37.58 -33.35
N TYR A 296 -6.67 -37.51 -32.08
CA TYR A 296 -7.46 -36.43 -31.50
C TYR A 296 -6.85 -35.97 -30.18
N ILE A 297 -7.22 -34.76 -29.73
CA ILE A 297 -6.68 -34.17 -28.49
C ILE A 297 -7.71 -34.04 -27.37
N TYR A 298 -9.00 -34.04 -27.69
CA TYR A 298 -10.11 -33.92 -26.75
C TYR A 298 -11.32 -34.73 -27.24
N ALA A 299 -12.18 -35.13 -26.30
CA ALA A 299 -13.42 -35.83 -26.54
C ALA A 299 -14.53 -35.23 -25.66
N ALA A 300 -15.56 -34.67 -26.29
CA ALA A 300 -16.75 -34.15 -25.60
C ALA A 300 -17.88 -35.20 -25.63
N LYS A 301 -18.75 -35.20 -24.63
CA LYS A 301 -20.04 -35.92 -24.71
C LYS A 301 -20.90 -35.31 -25.81
N SER A 302 -21.68 -36.12 -26.54
CA SER A 302 -22.66 -35.58 -27.51
C SER A 302 -23.66 -34.60 -26.88
N ILE A 303 -24.30 -33.74 -27.68
CA ILE A 303 -25.30 -32.77 -27.15
C ILE A 303 -26.46 -33.55 -26.52
N GLU A 304 -26.88 -34.64 -27.17
CA GLU A 304 -27.85 -35.64 -26.74
C GLU A 304 -27.55 -36.14 -25.32
N THR A 305 -26.28 -36.41 -25.03
CA THR A 305 -25.82 -36.87 -23.71
C THR A 305 -25.76 -35.71 -22.70
N GLN A 306 -25.23 -34.54 -23.09
CA GLN A 306 -25.08 -33.38 -22.20
C GLN A 306 -26.41 -32.79 -21.73
N TYR A 307 -27.44 -32.84 -22.58
CA TYR A 307 -28.77 -32.29 -22.32
C TYR A 307 -29.85 -33.37 -22.07
N SER A 308 -29.43 -34.62 -21.90
CA SER A 308 -30.33 -35.75 -21.59
C SER A 308 -31.29 -35.50 -20.42
N SER A 309 -30.85 -34.79 -19.37
CA SER A 309 -31.70 -34.38 -18.25
C SER A 309 -32.74 -33.32 -18.61
N VAL A 310 -32.42 -32.42 -19.53
CA VAL A 310 -33.30 -31.35 -20.04
C VAL A 310 -34.44 -31.90 -20.91
N TRP A 311 -34.20 -32.99 -21.63
CA TRP A 311 -35.22 -33.68 -22.42
C TRP A 311 -35.93 -34.83 -21.68
N SER A 312 -35.59 -35.09 -20.42
CA SER A 312 -36.22 -36.15 -19.62
C SER A 312 -37.40 -35.63 -18.81
N ASP A 313 -38.51 -36.37 -18.78
CA ASP A 313 -39.68 -36.08 -17.92
C ASP A 313 -39.39 -36.18 -16.40
N VAL A 314 -38.17 -36.59 -16.02
CA VAL A 314 -37.70 -36.78 -14.64
C VAL A 314 -36.75 -35.65 -14.22
N SER A 315 -36.89 -34.47 -14.85
CA SER A 315 -35.98 -33.33 -14.72
C SER A 315 -36.00 -32.67 -13.33
N ASN A 316 -35.28 -33.24 -12.37
CA ASN A 316 -34.77 -32.49 -11.23
C ASN A 316 -33.57 -31.67 -11.73
N VAL A 317 -33.76 -30.37 -11.99
CA VAL A 317 -32.73 -29.51 -12.60
C VAL A 317 -31.59 -29.31 -11.60
N GLY A 318 -30.58 -30.17 -11.73
CA GLY A 318 -29.35 -30.11 -10.94
C GLY A 318 -28.53 -28.88 -11.28
N TYR A 319 -27.58 -28.56 -10.40
CA TYR A 319 -26.66 -27.44 -10.60
C TYR A 319 -25.71 -27.72 -11.78
N SER A 320 -26.01 -27.15 -12.95
CA SER A 320 -25.16 -27.22 -14.15
C SER A 320 -24.26 -25.98 -14.27
N ASN A 321 -23.04 -26.19 -14.78
CA ASN A 321 -22.12 -25.13 -15.18
C ASN A 321 -21.40 -25.59 -16.47
N LEU A 322 -20.94 -24.61 -17.26
CA LEU A 322 -20.13 -24.82 -18.46
C LEU A 322 -18.90 -25.67 -18.11
N ASP A 323 -18.43 -26.48 -19.05
CA ASP A 323 -17.16 -27.19 -18.93
C ASP A 323 -16.11 -26.51 -19.83
N LEU A 324 -14.93 -26.24 -19.29
CA LEU A 324 -13.83 -25.56 -20.00
C LEU A 324 -12.57 -26.42 -19.90
N GLN A 325 -12.21 -27.08 -21.00
CA GLN A 325 -11.06 -27.97 -21.08
C GLN A 325 -9.94 -27.32 -21.88
N THR A 326 -8.70 -27.36 -21.39
CA THR A 326 -7.56 -26.66 -22.00
C THR A 326 -6.39 -27.58 -22.28
N HIS A 327 -5.85 -27.52 -23.49
CA HIS A 327 -4.65 -28.24 -23.91
C HIS A 327 -3.60 -27.24 -24.39
N PHE A 328 -2.31 -27.51 -24.16
CA PHE A 328 -1.22 -26.63 -24.54
C PHE A 328 -0.04 -27.38 -25.19
N ALA A 329 0.62 -26.72 -26.13
CA ALA A 329 1.82 -27.16 -26.80
C ALA A 329 2.92 -26.10 -26.67
N ALA A 330 4.01 -26.46 -26.00
CA ALA A 330 5.17 -25.59 -25.84
C ALA A 330 6.18 -25.84 -26.97
N VAL A 331 6.61 -24.78 -27.65
CA VAL A 331 7.44 -24.86 -28.86
C VAL A 331 8.84 -24.32 -28.59
N ARG A 332 9.86 -25.01 -29.11
CA ARG A 332 11.26 -24.55 -29.09
C ARG A 332 12.03 -25.08 -30.28
N ASN A 333 12.83 -24.25 -30.95
CA ASN A 333 13.60 -24.61 -32.13
C ASN A 333 12.75 -25.33 -33.20
N ARG A 334 11.54 -24.81 -33.46
CA ARG A 334 10.53 -25.41 -34.37
C ARG A 334 10.07 -26.83 -33.99
N LYS A 335 10.19 -27.24 -32.73
CA LYS A 335 9.74 -28.55 -32.24
C LYS A 335 8.85 -28.40 -31.01
N VAL A 336 7.84 -29.26 -30.94
CA VAL A 336 7.00 -29.42 -29.75
C VAL A 336 7.82 -30.10 -28.64
N LEU A 337 7.73 -29.58 -27.42
CA LEU A 337 8.42 -30.12 -26.25
C LEU A 337 7.61 -31.23 -25.58
N SER A 338 8.29 -32.19 -24.96
CA SER A 338 7.68 -33.35 -24.27
C SER A 338 6.80 -33.00 -23.07
N GLN A 339 6.85 -31.76 -22.59
CA GLN A 339 6.00 -31.21 -21.53
C GLN A 339 4.61 -30.74 -22.04
N SER A 340 4.36 -30.82 -23.34
CA SER A 340 3.10 -30.46 -24.00
C SER A 340 2.04 -31.53 -23.76
N SER A 341 0.76 -31.16 -23.68
CA SER A 341 -0.33 -32.14 -23.55
C SER A 341 -0.73 -32.79 -24.89
N TYR A 342 -0.26 -32.25 -26.02
CA TYR A 342 -0.50 -32.78 -27.36
C TYR A 342 0.58 -32.31 -28.36
N THR A 343 0.57 -32.90 -29.56
CA THR A 343 1.32 -32.42 -30.74
C THR A 343 0.34 -31.78 -31.73
N PRO A 344 0.41 -30.47 -32.02
CA PRO A 344 -0.49 -29.81 -32.98
C PRO A 344 -0.38 -30.38 -34.39
N SER A 345 -1.50 -30.35 -35.12
CA SER A 345 -1.52 -30.60 -36.57
C SER A 345 -0.79 -29.51 -37.36
N ASP A 346 -0.38 -29.81 -38.60
CA ASP A 346 0.33 -28.87 -39.48
C ASP A 346 -0.41 -27.54 -39.75
N SER A 347 -1.75 -27.53 -39.60
CA SER A 347 -2.55 -26.30 -39.75
C SER A 347 -2.63 -25.45 -38.49
N LEU A 348 -2.47 -26.06 -37.32
CA LEU A 348 -2.46 -25.40 -36.01
C LEU A 348 -1.04 -25.00 -35.58
N PHE A 349 -0.01 -25.72 -36.06
CA PHE A 349 1.38 -25.49 -35.67
C PHE A 349 1.92 -24.12 -36.12
N ARG A 350 2.65 -23.46 -35.21
CA ARG A 350 3.36 -22.20 -35.40
C ARG A 350 4.75 -22.35 -34.80
N ASP A 351 5.78 -21.93 -35.52
CA ASP A 351 7.19 -22.11 -35.11
C ASP A 351 7.76 -20.95 -34.28
N ASP A 352 6.97 -19.88 -34.13
CA ASP A 352 7.26 -18.60 -33.47
C ASP A 352 6.34 -18.33 -32.26
N ALA A 353 5.62 -19.33 -31.74
CA ALA A 353 4.70 -19.17 -30.62
C ALA A 353 4.53 -20.46 -29.81
N ASP A 354 4.17 -20.35 -28.54
CA ASP A 354 3.51 -21.45 -27.84
C ASP A 354 2.02 -21.43 -28.20
N ILE A 355 1.37 -22.59 -28.18
CA ILE A 355 -0.02 -22.75 -28.67
C ILE A 355 -0.88 -23.32 -27.53
N ASP A 356 -2.08 -22.80 -27.38
CA ASP A 356 -3.09 -23.34 -26.47
C ASP A 356 -4.47 -23.39 -27.16
N ILE A 357 -5.30 -24.33 -26.71
CA ILE A 357 -6.65 -24.55 -27.23
C ILE A 357 -7.60 -24.80 -26.07
N HIS A 358 -8.72 -24.09 -26.09
CA HIS A 358 -9.78 -24.14 -25.09
C HIS A 358 -11.06 -24.68 -25.71
N PHE A 359 -11.60 -25.75 -25.13
CA PHE A 359 -12.86 -26.37 -25.51
C PHE A 359 -13.94 -25.97 -24.51
N LEU A 360 -14.99 -25.28 -24.98
CA LEU A 360 -16.12 -24.84 -24.16
C LEU A 360 -17.34 -25.70 -24.47
N SER A 361 -17.75 -26.53 -23.50
CA SER A 361 -18.93 -27.38 -23.60
C SER A 361 -20.07 -26.80 -22.76
N GLY A 362 -21.30 -26.87 -23.26
CA GLY A 362 -22.48 -26.37 -22.55
C GLY A 362 -22.78 -27.11 -21.25
N ASN A 363 -22.53 -28.43 -21.21
CA ASN A 363 -22.61 -29.29 -20.03
C ASN A 363 -23.92 -29.12 -19.22
N GLY A 364 -25.04 -29.08 -19.95
CA GLY A 364 -26.39 -28.89 -19.39
C GLY A 364 -26.78 -27.43 -19.12
N VAL A 365 -25.89 -26.45 -19.31
CA VAL A 365 -26.24 -25.03 -19.22
C VAL A 365 -27.14 -24.63 -20.39
N THR A 366 -28.24 -23.96 -20.06
CA THR A 366 -29.20 -23.44 -21.03
C THR A 366 -29.10 -21.92 -21.09
N PHE A 367 -29.50 -21.33 -22.20
CA PHE A 367 -29.38 -19.90 -22.48
C PHE A 367 -30.77 -19.28 -22.58
N ALA A 368 -30.96 -18.09 -22.01
CA ALA A 368 -32.26 -17.40 -22.01
C ALA A 368 -32.62 -16.78 -23.38
N ARG A 369 -31.66 -16.66 -24.29
CA ARG A 369 -31.77 -16.04 -25.62
C ARG A 369 -30.85 -16.73 -26.62
N PRO A 370 -31.17 -16.70 -27.92
CA PRO A 370 -30.24 -17.12 -28.96
C PRO A 370 -29.13 -16.06 -29.11
N GLU A 371 -27.91 -16.49 -29.45
CA GLU A 371 -26.75 -15.60 -29.58
C GLU A 371 -25.75 -16.16 -30.62
N ASN A 372 -25.23 -15.28 -31.47
CA ASN A 372 -24.34 -15.60 -32.58
C ASN A 372 -22.85 -15.38 -32.25
N ASP A 373 -22.50 -15.32 -30.96
CA ASP A 373 -21.12 -15.32 -30.49
C ASP A 373 -20.34 -16.49 -31.11
N LEU A 374 -19.18 -16.19 -31.69
CA LEU A 374 -18.42 -17.14 -32.52
C LEU A 374 -17.89 -18.36 -31.74
N TRP A 375 -17.82 -18.29 -30.42
CA TRP A 375 -17.38 -19.38 -29.54
C TRP A 375 -18.55 -20.01 -28.77
N TYR A 376 -19.49 -19.23 -28.22
CA TYR A 376 -20.62 -19.82 -27.48
C TYR A 376 -21.66 -20.49 -28.40
N GLN A 377 -21.82 -20.00 -29.64
CA GLN A 377 -22.70 -20.53 -30.70
C GLN A 377 -24.03 -21.11 -30.20
N VAL A 378 -24.92 -20.25 -29.72
CA VAL A 378 -26.22 -20.65 -29.18
C VAL A 378 -27.24 -20.79 -30.31
N ALA A 379 -27.97 -21.90 -30.35
CA ALA A 379 -28.93 -22.19 -31.39
C ALA A 379 -30.04 -21.11 -31.50
N ALA A 380 -30.45 -20.79 -32.73
CA ALA A 380 -31.53 -19.83 -32.98
C ALA A 380 -32.94 -20.38 -32.64
N THR A 381 -33.09 -21.70 -32.60
CA THR A 381 -34.35 -22.39 -32.29
C THR A 381 -34.40 -22.81 -30.82
N PRO A 382 -35.43 -22.43 -30.05
CA PRO A 382 -35.54 -22.83 -28.66
C PRO A 382 -35.94 -24.30 -28.52
N THR A 383 -35.39 -24.94 -27.49
CA THR A 383 -35.92 -26.16 -26.89
C THR A 383 -36.91 -25.76 -25.79
N ASN A 384 -38.12 -26.33 -25.82
CA ASN A 384 -39.12 -26.08 -24.78
C ASN A 384 -38.82 -26.97 -23.56
N ILE A 385 -38.44 -26.35 -22.44
CA ILE A 385 -38.14 -27.04 -21.18
C ILE A 385 -39.38 -27.00 -20.29
N LEU A 386 -39.74 -28.13 -19.67
CA LEU A 386 -40.86 -28.21 -18.74
C LEU A 386 -40.39 -27.83 -17.33
N TYR A 387 -40.95 -26.76 -16.76
CA TYR A 387 -40.73 -26.37 -15.37
C TYR A 387 -41.94 -26.74 -14.53
N THR A 388 -41.79 -27.72 -13.65
CA THR A 388 -42.85 -28.24 -12.77
C THR A 388 -42.61 -27.84 -11.32
N THR A 389 -43.54 -27.07 -10.77
CA THR A 389 -43.68 -26.82 -9.32
C THR A 389 -44.68 -27.81 -8.71
N VAL A 390 -44.83 -27.77 -7.38
CA VAL A 390 -45.79 -28.62 -6.64
C VAL A 390 -47.22 -28.56 -7.19
N ASN A 391 -47.64 -27.43 -7.79
CA ASN A 391 -49.02 -27.19 -8.21
C ASN A 391 -49.20 -26.85 -9.70
N THR A 392 -48.12 -26.57 -10.44
CA THR A 392 -48.20 -26.11 -11.84
C THR A 392 -47.00 -26.58 -12.67
N SER A 393 -47.26 -26.98 -13.91
CA SER A 393 -46.24 -27.16 -14.94
C SER A 393 -46.35 -26.05 -15.98
N SER A 394 -45.24 -25.40 -16.28
CA SER A 394 -45.13 -24.35 -17.30
C SER A 394 -43.97 -24.66 -18.24
N SER A 395 -44.19 -24.56 -19.55
CA SER A 395 -43.12 -24.75 -20.52
C SER A 395 -42.48 -23.41 -20.87
N HIS A 396 -41.16 -23.34 -20.84
CA HIS A 396 -40.38 -22.14 -21.15
C HIS A 396 -39.44 -22.42 -22.34
N PRO A 397 -39.36 -21.51 -23.34
CA PRO A 397 -38.44 -21.66 -24.46
C PRO A 397 -37.02 -21.27 -24.02
N MET A 398 -36.09 -22.20 -24.17
CA MET A 398 -34.70 -22.08 -23.71
C MET A 398 -33.76 -22.53 -24.82
N TYR A 399 -32.56 -21.99 -24.90
CA TYR A 399 -31.65 -22.24 -26.01
C TYR A 399 -30.44 -23.07 -25.55
N ILE A 400 -29.84 -23.83 -26.46
CA ILE A 400 -28.68 -24.71 -26.21
C ILE A 400 -27.59 -24.46 -27.27
N PRO A 401 -26.32 -24.84 -27.03
CA PRO A 401 -25.25 -24.70 -28.02
C PRO A 401 -25.52 -25.52 -29.30
N LEU A 402 -24.96 -25.05 -30.42
CA LEU A 402 -25.03 -25.72 -31.73
C LEU A 402 -24.08 -26.91 -31.87
N GLU A 403 -23.07 -27.02 -31.00
CA GLU A 403 -22.04 -28.06 -31.06
C GLU A 403 -21.73 -28.63 -29.67
N PRO A 404 -21.25 -29.89 -29.57
CA PRO A 404 -20.94 -30.52 -28.28
C PRO A 404 -19.90 -29.75 -27.47
N SER A 405 -18.89 -29.19 -28.12
CA SER A 405 -17.88 -28.34 -27.50
C SER A 405 -17.26 -27.42 -28.53
N SER A 406 -17.08 -26.15 -28.17
CA SER A 406 -16.56 -25.14 -29.08
C SER A 406 -15.06 -24.90 -28.87
N PRO A 407 -14.20 -25.05 -29.90
CA PRO A 407 -12.77 -24.83 -29.80
C PRO A 407 -12.38 -23.37 -30.08
N LEU A 408 -11.60 -22.79 -29.17
CA LEU A 408 -10.92 -21.51 -29.28
C LEU A 408 -9.40 -21.78 -29.28
N GLY A 409 -8.72 -21.47 -30.38
CA GLY A 409 -7.27 -21.63 -30.49
C GLY A 409 -6.55 -20.31 -30.25
N CYS A 410 -5.47 -20.34 -29.50
CA CYS A 410 -4.67 -19.18 -29.11
C CYS A 410 -3.18 -19.42 -29.35
N ILE A 411 -2.44 -18.34 -29.63
CA ILE A 411 -0.98 -18.33 -29.68
C ILE A 411 -0.40 -17.29 -28.72
N SER A 412 0.69 -17.68 -28.06
CA SER A 412 1.41 -16.90 -27.05
C SER A 412 2.82 -16.60 -27.55
N GLN A 413 3.11 -15.32 -27.74
CA GLN A 413 4.43 -14.83 -28.14
C GLN A 413 5.03 -13.91 -27.07
N ASN A 414 6.35 -13.95 -27.00
CA ASN A 414 7.16 -13.21 -26.05
C ASN A 414 8.34 -12.52 -26.77
N GLN A 415 8.73 -11.35 -26.31
CA GLN A 415 9.92 -10.64 -26.77
C GLN A 415 10.59 -9.94 -25.58
N PHE A 416 11.91 -10.06 -25.45
CA PHE A 416 12.70 -9.36 -24.45
C PHE A 416 13.65 -8.36 -25.11
N CYS A 417 13.82 -7.19 -24.50
CA CYS A 417 14.70 -6.14 -25.00
C CYS A 417 15.54 -5.51 -23.90
N ARG A 418 16.76 -5.08 -24.26
CA ARG A 418 17.65 -4.27 -23.44
C ARG A 418 17.69 -2.85 -24.01
N SER A 419 17.58 -1.85 -23.14
CA SER A 419 17.84 -0.45 -23.50
C SER A 419 19.30 -0.13 -23.20
N ILE A 420 20.09 0.21 -24.21
CA ILE A 420 21.51 0.59 -24.05
C ILE A 420 21.67 1.99 -24.62
N SER A 421 21.96 2.97 -23.75
CA SER A 421 22.18 4.38 -24.13
C SER A 421 21.05 4.95 -25.02
N GLY A 422 19.79 4.63 -24.68
CA GLY A 422 18.61 5.06 -25.44
C GLY A 422 18.29 4.20 -26.68
N THR A 423 19.22 3.35 -27.14
CA THR A 423 18.96 2.42 -28.24
C THR A 423 18.35 1.12 -27.70
N ARG A 424 17.12 0.80 -28.12
CA ARG A 424 16.45 -0.46 -27.77
C ARG A 424 16.91 -1.58 -28.71
N LYS A 425 17.54 -2.62 -28.15
CA LYS A 425 17.83 -3.89 -28.86
C LYS A 425 16.92 -4.99 -28.32
N CYS A 426 16.25 -5.72 -29.21
CA CYS A 426 15.29 -6.77 -28.87
C CYS A 426 15.72 -8.13 -29.44
N GLY A 427 15.38 -9.21 -28.73
CA GLY A 427 15.35 -10.55 -29.29
C GLY A 427 14.15 -10.74 -30.25
N PRO A 428 13.96 -11.95 -30.81
CA PRO A 428 12.79 -12.25 -31.63
C PRO A 428 11.49 -12.13 -30.83
N LEU A 429 10.38 -11.89 -31.53
CA LEU A 429 9.05 -12.19 -31.02
C LEU A 429 8.79 -13.66 -31.36
N ALA A 430 8.80 -14.52 -30.34
CA ALA A 430 8.83 -15.98 -30.50
C ALA A 430 8.08 -16.70 -29.37
N SER A 431 8.07 -18.03 -29.38
CA SER A 431 7.64 -18.83 -28.23
C SER A 431 8.42 -18.44 -26.97
N VAL A 432 7.89 -18.75 -25.79
CA VAL A 432 8.48 -18.32 -24.52
C VAL A 432 9.93 -18.81 -24.34
N ARG A 433 10.27 -19.99 -24.88
CA ARG A 433 11.63 -20.54 -24.81
C ARG A 433 12.56 -19.96 -25.87
N ASP A 434 12.10 -19.77 -27.09
CA ASP A 434 12.92 -19.20 -28.17
C ASP A 434 13.11 -17.69 -28.00
N ALA A 435 12.16 -16.98 -27.39
CA ALA A 435 12.29 -15.58 -26.98
C ALA A 435 13.38 -15.39 -25.92
N VAL A 436 13.45 -16.28 -24.91
CA VAL A 436 14.54 -16.25 -23.91
C VAL A 436 15.88 -16.60 -24.57
N ALA A 437 15.93 -17.65 -25.39
CA ALA A 437 17.15 -18.09 -26.04
C ALA A 437 17.71 -17.01 -27.00
N GLY A 438 16.86 -16.42 -27.83
CA GLY A 438 17.23 -15.37 -28.79
C GLY A 438 17.56 -14.02 -28.14
N ALA A 439 17.09 -13.76 -26.91
CA ALA A 439 17.45 -12.56 -26.16
C ALA A 439 18.66 -12.75 -25.23
N ALA A 440 19.03 -13.97 -24.85
CA ALA A 440 20.08 -14.24 -23.85
C ALA A 440 21.42 -13.55 -24.15
N GLY A 441 21.85 -13.55 -25.41
CA GLY A 441 23.08 -12.87 -25.84
C GLY A 441 23.06 -11.34 -25.67
N LEU A 442 21.89 -10.71 -25.59
CA LEU A 442 21.75 -9.27 -25.28
C LEU A 442 22.02 -8.97 -23.80
N PHE A 443 22.00 -9.98 -22.93
CA PHE A 443 22.17 -9.88 -21.47
C PHE A 443 23.41 -10.63 -20.98
N ASP A 444 24.39 -10.85 -21.86
CA ASP A 444 25.69 -11.43 -21.51
C ASP A 444 25.54 -12.83 -20.84
N THR A 445 24.63 -13.65 -21.38
CA THR A 445 24.29 -15.01 -20.90
C THR A 445 23.84 -15.91 -22.07
N ASN A 446 23.55 -17.18 -21.78
CA ASN A 446 22.95 -18.15 -22.71
C ASN A 446 21.74 -18.86 -22.08
N TYR A 447 20.97 -19.57 -22.90
CA TYR A 447 19.74 -20.24 -22.47
C TYR A 447 19.97 -21.34 -21.40
N ALA A 448 21.08 -22.07 -21.46
CA ALA A 448 21.37 -23.13 -20.48
C ALA A 448 21.68 -22.53 -19.10
N ASP A 449 22.48 -21.46 -19.06
CA ASP A 449 22.78 -20.71 -17.84
C ASP A 449 21.52 -20.06 -17.23
N CYS A 450 20.61 -19.52 -18.05
CA CYS A 450 19.31 -19.02 -17.56
C CYS A 450 18.47 -20.13 -16.90
N LEU A 451 18.39 -21.32 -17.51
CA LEU A 451 17.67 -22.47 -16.92
C LEU A 451 18.34 -23.01 -15.65
N ALA A 452 19.66 -23.13 -15.67
CA ALA A 452 20.47 -23.52 -14.51
C ALA A 452 20.52 -22.45 -13.41
N ARG A 453 19.93 -21.27 -13.66
CA ARG A 453 19.94 -20.08 -12.78
C ARG A 453 21.36 -19.57 -12.49
N ASN A 454 22.32 -19.95 -13.33
CA ASN A 454 23.73 -19.65 -13.20
C ASN A 454 24.02 -18.31 -13.89
N ALA A 455 24.08 -17.22 -13.13
CA ALA A 455 24.25 -15.88 -13.70
C ALA A 455 25.45 -15.16 -13.07
N THR A 456 26.46 -14.86 -13.89
CA THR A 456 27.74 -14.26 -13.45
C THR A 456 27.78 -12.75 -13.68
N SER A 457 27.29 -12.26 -14.81
CA SER A 457 27.23 -10.83 -15.12
C SER A 457 26.01 -10.15 -14.49
N SER A 458 26.09 -8.85 -14.22
CA SER A 458 24.93 -8.12 -13.69
C SER A 458 23.73 -8.13 -14.65
N ALA A 459 23.97 -8.12 -15.97
CA ALA A 459 22.89 -8.17 -16.96
C ALA A 459 22.23 -9.56 -16.97
N ALA A 460 23.04 -10.63 -16.92
CA ALA A 460 22.58 -12.01 -16.83
C ALA A 460 21.72 -12.22 -15.58
N ILE A 461 22.15 -11.69 -14.44
CA ILE A 461 21.41 -11.79 -13.17
C ILE A 461 20.01 -11.17 -13.28
N HIS A 462 19.89 -9.97 -13.87
CA HIS A 462 18.59 -9.30 -14.02
C HIS A 462 17.69 -10.03 -15.03
N PHE A 463 18.26 -10.45 -16.15
CA PHE A 463 17.53 -11.16 -17.20
C PHE A 463 17.05 -12.53 -16.72
N THR A 464 17.93 -13.34 -16.11
CA THR A 464 17.59 -14.66 -15.57
C THR A 464 16.50 -14.56 -14.50
N TYR A 465 16.61 -13.62 -13.54
CA TYR A 465 15.55 -13.38 -12.55
C TYR A 465 14.21 -13.06 -13.24
N PHE A 466 14.20 -12.06 -14.11
CA PHE A 466 12.98 -11.57 -14.72
C PHE A 466 12.34 -12.61 -15.66
N SER A 467 13.14 -13.27 -16.51
CA SER A 467 12.64 -14.29 -17.41
C SER A 467 12.04 -15.46 -16.65
N LEU A 468 12.65 -15.92 -15.55
CA LEU A 468 12.08 -17.01 -14.75
C LEU A 468 10.70 -16.65 -14.19
N VAL A 469 10.49 -15.40 -13.78
CA VAL A 469 9.20 -14.92 -13.24
C VAL A 469 8.14 -14.74 -14.34
N VAL A 470 8.49 -14.27 -15.54
CA VAL A 470 7.49 -14.00 -16.61
C VAL A 470 7.33 -15.11 -17.66
N THR A 471 8.08 -16.22 -17.60
CA THR A 471 8.04 -17.25 -18.66
C THR A 471 7.14 -18.46 -18.36
N GLY A 472 6.20 -18.31 -17.43
CA GLY A 472 5.13 -19.29 -17.20
C GLY A 472 3.98 -19.17 -18.22
N SER A 473 3.39 -20.31 -18.60
CA SER A 473 2.17 -20.39 -19.42
C SER A 473 0.94 -20.06 -18.59
N ILE A 474 0.76 -18.78 -18.26
CA ILE A 474 -0.20 -18.35 -17.24
C ILE A 474 -1.66 -18.48 -17.68
N VAL A 475 -2.02 -18.26 -18.95
CA VAL A 475 -3.42 -18.42 -19.39
C VAL A 475 -3.89 -19.88 -19.30
N PRO A 476 -3.14 -20.89 -19.80
CA PRO A 476 -3.46 -22.29 -19.51
C PRO A 476 -3.52 -22.62 -18.02
N ALA A 477 -2.65 -22.03 -17.18
CA ALA A 477 -2.72 -22.22 -15.73
C ALA A 477 -4.01 -21.63 -15.13
N ILE A 478 -4.48 -20.47 -15.61
CA ILE A 478 -5.75 -19.86 -15.21
C ILE A 478 -6.93 -20.75 -15.60
N THR A 479 -7.01 -21.16 -16.86
CA THR A 479 -8.17 -21.93 -17.37
C THR A 479 -8.21 -23.35 -16.82
N ILE A 480 -7.07 -24.00 -16.57
CA ILE A 480 -7.03 -25.32 -15.91
C ILE A 480 -7.39 -25.22 -14.42
N THR A 481 -6.99 -24.14 -13.73
CA THR A 481 -7.22 -23.98 -12.28
C THR A 481 -8.65 -23.55 -11.97
N LEU A 482 -9.16 -22.55 -12.69
CA LEU A 482 -10.47 -21.95 -12.44
C LEU A 482 -11.58 -22.55 -13.32
N GLY A 483 -11.21 -23.24 -14.40
CA GLY A 483 -12.17 -23.79 -15.36
C GLY A 483 -13.13 -22.70 -15.87
N PRO A 484 -14.45 -22.98 -15.89
CA PRO A 484 -15.44 -22.02 -16.37
C PRO A 484 -15.47 -20.73 -15.53
N THR A 485 -15.06 -20.76 -14.25
CA THR A 485 -15.08 -19.58 -13.37
C THR A 485 -14.05 -18.51 -13.76
N SER A 486 -13.15 -18.81 -14.69
CA SER A 486 -12.28 -17.81 -15.33
C SER A 486 -13.00 -16.91 -16.34
N LEU A 487 -14.17 -17.33 -16.84
CA LEU A 487 -14.96 -16.60 -17.85
C LEU A 487 -15.72 -15.45 -17.19
N LEU A 488 -15.70 -14.27 -17.82
CA LEU A 488 -16.48 -13.12 -17.39
C LEU A 488 -18.00 -13.38 -17.58
N SER A 489 -18.38 -14.26 -18.51
CA SER A 489 -19.78 -14.68 -18.74
C SER A 489 -20.47 -15.26 -17.49
N GLN A 490 -19.71 -15.86 -16.57
CA GLN A 490 -20.23 -16.47 -15.33
C GLN A 490 -20.98 -15.48 -14.45
N ARG A 491 -20.72 -14.17 -14.57
CA ARG A 491 -21.45 -13.11 -13.84
C ARG A 491 -22.95 -13.09 -14.13
N TYR A 492 -23.40 -13.74 -15.21
CA TYR A 492 -24.81 -13.88 -15.59
C TYR A 492 -25.28 -15.34 -15.68
N LEU A 493 -24.49 -16.29 -15.16
CA LEU A 493 -24.88 -17.68 -14.99
C LEU A 493 -25.47 -17.89 -13.60
N SER A 494 -26.67 -18.46 -13.50
CA SER A 494 -27.24 -18.88 -12.22
C SER A 494 -28.11 -20.11 -12.40
N GLN A 495 -27.95 -21.11 -11.53
CA GLN A 495 -28.73 -22.36 -11.54
C GLN A 495 -28.72 -23.10 -12.90
N GLY A 496 -27.61 -23.07 -13.64
CA GLY A 496 -27.53 -23.67 -14.98
C GLY A 496 -28.21 -22.88 -16.10
N LEU A 497 -28.67 -21.65 -15.83
CA LEU A 497 -29.23 -20.73 -16.82
C LEU A 497 -28.29 -19.54 -17.04
N GLN A 498 -27.77 -19.40 -18.25
CA GLN A 498 -27.08 -18.21 -18.73
C GLN A 498 -28.12 -17.17 -19.14
N TYR A 499 -28.30 -16.14 -18.30
CA TYR A 499 -29.33 -15.11 -18.51
C TYR A 499 -28.97 -14.12 -19.62
N TYR A 500 -27.67 -13.87 -19.81
CA TYR A 500 -27.17 -12.86 -20.74
C TYR A 500 -25.75 -13.18 -21.20
N LEU A 501 -25.47 -12.89 -22.47
CA LEU A 501 -24.14 -12.81 -23.07
C LEU A 501 -24.09 -11.49 -23.86
N GLU A 502 -22.91 -10.90 -23.98
CA GLU A 502 -22.66 -9.83 -24.96
C GLU A 502 -22.43 -10.46 -26.35
N PRO A 503 -22.68 -9.75 -27.47
CA PRO A 503 -22.42 -10.28 -28.82
C PRO A 503 -20.94 -10.61 -29.11
N ASP A 504 -20.01 -10.03 -28.35
CA ASP A 504 -18.57 -10.30 -28.38
C ASP A 504 -18.05 -10.89 -27.05
N GLN A 505 -18.91 -11.62 -26.32
CA GLN A 505 -18.60 -12.18 -25.00
C GLN A 505 -17.31 -13.01 -24.98
N TRP A 506 -17.04 -13.83 -25.99
CA TRP A 506 -15.78 -14.58 -26.07
C TRP A 506 -14.53 -13.68 -26.10
N GLN A 507 -14.61 -12.50 -26.73
CA GLN A 507 -13.53 -11.51 -26.75
C GLN A 507 -13.39 -10.79 -25.40
N LEU A 508 -14.47 -10.67 -24.64
CA LEU A 508 -14.45 -10.16 -23.26
C LEU A 508 -13.87 -11.21 -22.30
N ASP A 509 -14.16 -12.50 -22.49
CA ASP A 509 -13.61 -13.60 -21.70
C ASP A 509 -12.08 -13.74 -21.92
N VAL A 510 -11.61 -13.70 -23.16
CA VAL A 510 -10.16 -13.66 -23.46
C VAL A 510 -9.49 -12.40 -22.91
N GLY A 511 -10.18 -11.26 -22.95
CA GLY A 511 -9.72 -10.02 -22.30
C GLY A 511 -9.61 -10.16 -20.78
N HIS A 512 -10.56 -10.85 -20.14
CA HIS A 512 -10.52 -11.13 -18.72
C HIS A 512 -9.37 -12.06 -18.35
N TRP A 513 -9.14 -13.14 -19.11
CA TRP A 513 -7.96 -14.01 -18.93
C TRP A 513 -6.64 -13.24 -19.03
N TRP A 514 -6.55 -12.28 -19.95
CA TRP A 514 -5.39 -11.39 -20.06
C TRP A 514 -5.19 -10.56 -18.78
N ASP A 515 -6.24 -9.92 -18.26
CA ASP A 515 -6.18 -9.11 -17.04
C ASP A 515 -5.78 -9.95 -15.81
N ILE A 516 -6.36 -11.15 -15.65
CA ILE A 516 -5.93 -12.12 -14.64
C ILE A 516 -4.44 -12.47 -14.83
N SER A 517 -3.99 -12.69 -16.07
CA SER A 517 -2.60 -13.05 -16.35
C SER A 517 -1.62 -11.93 -16.00
N MET A 518 -2.01 -10.66 -16.18
CA MET A 518 -1.18 -9.51 -15.79
C MET A 518 -1.11 -9.37 -14.28
N ALA A 519 -2.24 -9.47 -13.57
CA ALA A 519 -2.29 -9.47 -12.11
C ALA A 519 -1.46 -10.63 -11.51
N ALA A 520 -1.54 -11.83 -12.10
CA ALA A 520 -0.75 -12.99 -11.69
C ALA A 520 0.76 -12.74 -11.89
N ARG A 521 1.18 -12.14 -13.01
CA ARG A 521 2.59 -11.77 -13.23
C ARG A 521 3.10 -10.77 -12.20
N GLN A 522 2.31 -9.75 -11.87
CA GLN A 522 2.67 -8.79 -10.81
C GLN A 522 2.76 -9.46 -9.43
N ALA A 523 1.84 -10.38 -9.11
CA ALA A 523 1.89 -11.19 -7.90
C ALA A 523 3.14 -12.09 -7.83
N LEU A 524 3.54 -12.69 -8.95
CA LEU A 524 4.72 -13.57 -9.03
C LEU A 524 6.03 -12.83 -8.71
N PHE A 525 6.17 -11.54 -9.04
CA PHE A 525 7.33 -10.75 -8.60
C PHE A 525 7.39 -10.59 -7.08
N LEU A 526 6.25 -10.30 -6.43
CA LEU A 526 6.18 -10.21 -4.97
C LEU A 526 6.41 -11.56 -4.28
N SER A 527 5.80 -12.64 -4.79
CA SER A 527 5.95 -13.97 -4.20
C SER A 527 7.36 -14.54 -4.42
N SER A 528 8.04 -14.20 -5.52
CA SER A 528 9.43 -14.64 -5.75
C SER A 528 10.44 -13.90 -4.87
N ALA A 529 10.13 -12.65 -4.50
CA ALA A 529 10.94 -11.85 -3.59
C ALA A 529 10.80 -12.28 -2.12
N TYR A 530 9.57 -12.57 -1.67
CA TYR A 530 9.29 -12.93 -0.28
C TYR A 530 9.37 -14.44 0.00
N GLY A 531 8.84 -15.26 -0.93
CA GLY A 531 8.65 -16.70 -0.79
C GLY A 531 7.52 -17.12 0.17
N PRO A 532 7.13 -18.40 0.18
CA PRO A 532 6.20 -18.93 1.16
C PRO A 532 6.86 -19.02 2.55
N THR A 533 6.04 -19.00 3.61
CA THR A 533 6.49 -19.22 5.01
C THR A 533 6.10 -20.59 5.55
N ASP A 534 5.23 -21.32 4.85
CA ASP A 534 4.80 -22.67 5.20
C ASP A 534 5.97 -23.66 5.00
N PRO A 535 6.38 -24.43 6.02
CA PRO A 535 7.44 -25.44 5.91
C PRO A 535 7.21 -26.47 4.79
N ASP A 536 5.97 -26.83 4.50
CA ASP A 536 5.66 -27.83 3.46
C ASP A 536 5.90 -27.25 2.06
N LEU A 537 5.52 -25.98 1.85
CA LEU A 537 5.81 -25.26 0.60
C LEU A 537 7.29 -24.94 0.42
N LEU A 538 8.06 -24.89 1.52
CA LEU A 538 9.51 -24.69 1.47
C LEU A 538 10.27 -25.91 0.95
N ALA A 539 9.69 -27.12 1.02
CA ALA A 539 10.28 -28.32 0.41
C ALA A 539 10.32 -28.24 -1.12
N ASP A 540 9.27 -27.67 -1.73
CA ASP A 540 9.15 -27.45 -3.18
C ASP A 540 9.71 -26.08 -3.63
N HIS A 541 10.19 -25.25 -2.70
CA HIS A 541 10.71 -23.91 -3.00
C HIS A 541 12.18 -23.96 -3.45
N ILE A 542 12.42 -23.66 -4.73
CA ILE A 542 13.76 -23.60 -5.29
C ILE A 542 14.34 -22.19 -5.07
N ASN A 543 15.00 -22.05 -3.93
CA ASN A 543 15.76 -20.87 -3.53
C ASN A 543 16.80 -20.45 -4.59
N TYR A 544 16.98 -19.14 -4.78
CA TYR A 544 18.04 -18.60 -5.61
C TYR A 544 19.37 -18.59 -4.85
N THR A 545 20.28 -19.48 -5.25
CA THR A 545 21.61 -19.66 -4.62
C THR A 545 22.64 -18.61 -5.05
N THR A 546 22.52 -18.06 -6.27
CA THR A 546 23.41 -17.03 -6.79
C THR A 546 23.26 -15.72 -5.99
N PRO A 547 24.34 -15.15 -5.41
CA PRO A 547 24.26 -13.95 -4.57
C PRO A 547 23.60 -12.75 -5.24
N GLY A 548 23.80 -12.59 -6.55
CA GLY A 548 23.16 -11.53 -7.34
C GLY A 548 21.65 -11.68 -7.49
N LEU A 549 21.14 -12.90 -7.66
CA LEU A 549 19.69 -13.16 -7.70
C LEU A 549 19.07 -12.91 -6.33
N LYS A 550 19.74 -13.34 -5.25
CA LYS A 550 19.30 -13.05 -3.88
C LYS A 550 19.15 -11.55 -3.62
N LYS A 551 20.12 -10.75 -4.08
CA LYS A 551 20.08 -9.29 -3.97
C LYS A 551 18.94 -8.64 -4.76
N LEU A 552 18.38 -9.27 -5.80
CA LEU A 552 17.23 -8.71 -6.53
C LEU A 552 15.91 -8.84 -5.74
N CYS A 553 15.75 -9.89 -4.94
CA CYS A 553 14.59 -10.04 -4.06
C CYS A 553 14.47 -8.91 -3.02
N ASP A 554 15.60 -8.34 -2.57
CA ASP A 554 15.63 -7.21 -1.64
C ASP A 554 15.33 -5.84 -2.31
N ASN A 555 15.02 -5.78 -3.61
CA ASN A 555 14.89 -4.53 -4.40
C ASN A 555 13.45 -4.21 -4.89
N GLN A 556 12.40 -4.55 -4.12
CA GLN A 556 10.98 -4.40 -4.49
C GLN A 556 10.22 -3.39 -3.57
N SER A 557 9.35 -2.46 -4.02
CA SER A 557 8.85 -1.31 -3.18
C SER A 557 7.33 -1.24 -2.77
N ARG A 558 6.93 -0.55 -1.65
CA ARG A 558 5.51 -0.30 -1.14
C ARG A 558 5.26 0.80 -0.02
N TYR A 559 4.00 1.29 0.24
CA TYR A 559 3.51 2.50 1.02
C TYR A 559 2.60 2.36 2.32
N PRO A 560 2.61 3.28 3.37
CA PRO A 560 1.67 3.35 4.57
C PRO A 560 1.29 4.76 5.27
N HIS A 561 0.31 4.87 6.24
CA HIS A 561 -0.20 6.17 6.86
C HIS A 561 -0.67 6.21 8.39
N SER A 562 -0.98 7.38 9.07
CA SER A 562 -1.70 7.58 10.41
C SER A 562 -1.85 9.04 11.00
N TYR A 563 -2.69 9.33 12.06
CA TYR A 563 -2.76 10.62 12.85
C TYR A 563 -3.33 10.57 14.32
N MET A 564 -3.10 11.59 15.19
CA MET A 564 -3.79 11.90 16.50
C MET A 564 -3.57 13.36 17.07
N LYS A 565 -4.30 13.83 18.12
CA LYS A 565 -4.16 15.17 18.79
C LYS A 565 -4.62 15.24 20.30
N LYS A 566 -4.27 16.30 21.08
CA LYS A 566 -4.49 16.44 22.57
C LYS A 566 -4.96 17.87 23.04
N LYS A 567 -5.28 18.05 24.35
CA LYS A 567 -5.87 19.26 25.03
C LYS A 567 -4.92 19.92 26.09
N GLY A 568 -5.28 21.10 26.65
CA GLY A 568 -4.47 21.90 27.63
C GLY A 568 -5.22 22.50 28.86
N TYR A 569 -4.60 23.43 29.63
CA TYR A 569 -4.96 23.80 31.03
C TYR A 569 -4.88 25.32 31.43
N LYS A 570 -5.02 25.62 32.74
CA LYS A 570 -5.14 26.93 33.45
C LYS A 570 -4.30 26.91 34.77
N LYS A 571 -3.84 27.99 35.44
CA LYS A 571 -3.63 29.43 35.10
C LYS A 571 -2.88 30.24 36.20
N TYR A 572 -3.01 29.93 37.51
CA TYR A 572 -2.57 30.77 38.66
C TYR A 572 -1.10 31.24 38.59
N GLU A 573 -0.22 30.41 38.01
CA GLU A 573 1.23 30.66 37.80
C GLU A 573 1.52 32.02 37.11
N HIS A 574 0.54 32.58 36.40
CA HIS A 574 0.66 33.80 35.62
C HIS A 574 1.02 35.07 36.42
N LEU A 575 0.62 35.16 37.70
CA LEU A 575 0.81 36.38 38.50
C LEU A 575 2.20 36.46 39.12
N GLU A 576 2.67 35.38 39.75
CA GLU A 576 4.07 35.25 40.23
C GLU A 576 5.07 35.47 39.09
N TRP A 577 4.79 34.89 37.92
CA TRP A 577 5.59 35.04 36.71
C TRP A 577 5.80 36.50 36.26
N THR A 578 4.84 37.40 36.53
CA THR A 578 4.85 38.75 35.96
C THR A 578 5.70 39.73 36.78
N SER A 579 5.74 39.60 38.11
CA SER A 579 6.48 40.53 38.99
C SER A 579 8.01 40.41 38.85
N ASN A 580 8.52 39.24 38.50
CA ASN A 580 9.95 38.98 38.30
C ASN A 580 10.46 39.34 36.89
N ALA A 581 9.65 40.00 36.06
CA ALA A 581 10.01 40.36 34.69
C ALA A 581 11.12 41.43 34.63
N THR A 582 12.06 41.28 33.69
CA THR A 582 13.24 42.15 33.52
C THR A 582 12.92 43.66 33.52
N LEU A 583 11.82 44.07 32.89
CA LEU A 583 11.45 45.49 32.79
C LEU A 583 10.85 46.04 34.09
N GLN A 584 10.25 45.19 34.93
CA GLN A 584 9.86 45.59 36.30
C GLN A 584 11.08 45.74 37.21
N LEU A 585 12.10 44.90 37.05
CA LEU A 585 13.40 45.08 37.72
C LEU A 585 14.13 46.35 37.25
N GLN A 586 14.08 46.65 35.94
CA GLN A 586 14.63 47.90 35.38
C GLN A 586 13.90 49.15 35.89
N ARG A 587 12.56 49.09 36.02
CA ARG A 587 11.78 50.14 36.71
C ARG A 587 12.32 50.35 38.12
N LEU A 588 12.31 49.29 38.94
CA LEU A 588 12.69 49.39 40.36
C LEU A 588 14.08 50.02 40.53
N ALA A 589 15.05 49.64 39.70
CA ALA A 589 16.39 50.22 39.72
C ALA A 589 16.46 51.72 39.33
N GLN A 590 15.59 52.20 38.44
CA GLN A 590 15.52 53.62 38.03
C GLN A 590 14.69 54.46 38.99
N GLU A 591 13.60 53.89 39.52
CA GLU A 591 12.71 54.49 40.53
C GLU A 591 13.48 54.77 41.83
N GLU A 592 14.24 53.79 42.34
CA GLU A 592 15.14 53.96 43.49
C GLU A 592 16.32 54.91 43.21
N ALA A 593 16.74 55.07 41.94
CA ALA A 593 17.75 56.05 41.54
C ALA A 593 17.21 57.49 41.42
N GLY A 594 15.89 57.68 41.55
CA GLY A 594 15.22 58.98 41.46
C GLY A 594 14.89 59.43 40.04
N PHE A 595 14.55 58.51 39.14
CA PHE A 595 14.13 58.78 37.75
C PHE A 595 12.84 58.05 37.35
N GLY A 596 12.01 58.74 36.56
CA GLY A 596 10.83 58.17 35.92
C GLY A 596 9.54 58.32 36.73
N THR A 597 8.48 58.74 36.06
CA THR A 597 7.11 58.80 36.59
C THR A 597 6.34 57.51 36.28
N TRP A 598 6.54 56.48 37.10
CA TRP A 598 6.18 55.11 36.74
C TRP A 598 4.68 54.77 36.83
N SER A 599 4.21 54.01 35.83
CA SER A 599 2.84 53.48 35.72
C SER A 599 2.83 52.04 35.18
N LYS A 600 1.69 51.34 35.28
CA LYS A 600 1.51 49.93 34.86
C LYS A 600 2.42 48.93 35.60
N CYS A 601 2.67 49.17 36.88
CA CYS A 601 3.62 48.41 37.71
C CYS A 601 3.24 46.94 37.99
N VAL A 602 2.04 46.49 37.56
CA VAL A 602 1.58 45.08 37.64
C VAL A 602 1.49 44.39 36.27
N GLU A 603 1.83 45.09 35.18
CA GLU A 603 1.91 44.53 33.83
C GLU A 603 3.34 44.07 33.51
N THR A 604 3.58 43.37 32.39
CA THR A 604 4.94 42.95 32.02
C THR A 604 5.85 44.12 31.62
N VAL A 605 5.29 45.27 31.25
CA VAL A 605 6.03 46.46 30.79
C VAL A 605 5.53 47.71 31.51
N PRO A 606 6.32 48.29 32.43
CA PRO A 606 5.98 49.56 33.06
C PRO A 606 6.24 50.74 32.11
N GLY A 607 5.52 51.84 32.31
CA GLY A 607 5.61 53.06 31.51
C GLY A 607 5.99 54.29 32.31
N THR A 608 6.48 55.32 31.63
CA THR A 608 6.76 56.67 32.15
C THR A 608 5.96 57.71 31.35
N GLU A 609 6.00 58.98 31.76
CA GLU A 609 5.50 60.08 30.94
C GLU A 609 6.25 60.23 29.61
N ALA A 610 5.61 60.90 28.65
CA ALA A 610 6.05 60.93 27.26
C ALA A 610 7.36 61.72 27.04
N ASN A 611 8.36 61.06 26.44
CA ASN A 611 9.71 61.59 26.21
C ASN A 611 10.52 61.92 27.49
N GLU A 612 10.15 61.38 28.65
CA GLU A 612 10.95 61.47 29.87
C GLU A 612 12.34 60.83 29.67
N VAL A 613 13.39 61.44 30.25
CA VAL A 613 14.79 61.01 30.15
C VAL A 613 15.16 60.28 31.45
N LEU A 614 15.70 59.08 31.33
CA LEU A 614 16.12 58.25 32.46
C LEU A 614 17.63 58.36 32.73
N GLY A 615 18.07 57.92 33.90
CA GLY A 615 19.49 57.90 34.27
C GLY A 615 20.30 57.00 33.33
N SER A 616 21.37 57.55 32.76
CA SER A 616 22.36 56.79 31.99
C SER A 616 23.46 56.23 32.90
N LEU A 617 24.31 55.37 32.35
CA LEU A 617 25.47 54.83 33.08
C LEU A 617 26.58 55.89 33.14
N ASP A 618 27.03 56.21 34.35
CA ASP A 618 28.33 56.84 34.56
C ASP A 618 29.42 55.78 34.34
N ILE A 619 30.27 56.04 33.35
CA ILE A 619 31.38 55.18 32.93
C ILE A 619 32.75 55.81 33.23
N THR A 620 32.80 56.86 34.07
CA THR A 620 34.07 57.48 34.51
C THR A 620 34.98 56.50 35.25
N ASN A 621 34.40 55.49 35.92
CA ASN A 621 35.11 54.29 36.34
C ASN A 621 34.61 53.07 35.54
N PRO A 622 35.36 52.55 34.54
CA PRO A 622 34.92 51.43 33.72
C PRO A 622 34.82 50.11 34.51
N ASP A 623 35.54 49.97 35.63
CA ASP A 623 35.49 48.78 36.49
C ASP A 623 34.33 48.80 37.50
N HIS A 624 33.65 49.95 37.66
CA HIS A 624 32.49 50.10 38.55
C HIS A 624 31.48 51.12 37.99
N PRO A 625 30.78 50.79 36.89
CA PRO A 625 29.77 51.68 36.31
C PRO A 625 28.52 51.78 37.20
N VAL A 626 28.00 52.98 37.38
CA VAL A 626 26.84 53.27 38.26
C VAL A 626 25.77 54.02 37.47
N LEU A 627 24.50 53.87 37.82
CA LEU A 627 23.44 54.76 37.33
C LEU A 627 23.66 56.17 37.88
N GLN A 628 23.69 57.17 37.01
CA GLN A 628 23.75 58.59 37.41
C GLN A 628 22.56 58.91 38.32
N SER A 629 22.77 59.62 39.44
CA SER A 629 21.73 60.04 40.37
C SER A 629 21.30 61.49 40.12
N SER A 630 20.02 61.80 40.34
CA SER A 630 19.41 63.11 40.03
C SER A 630 19.69 64.23 41.04
N SER A 631 20.34 63.96 42.19
CA SER A 631 20.60 64.96 43.23
C SER A 631 22.03 65.50 43.25
N PRO A 632 22.25 66.83 43.23
CA PRO A 632 23.58 67.40 43.42
C PRO A 632 24.01 67.30 44.89
N ARG A 633 25.18 66.68 45.15
CA ARG A 633 25.79 66.62 46.50
C ARG A 633 26.10 68.04 47.00
N GLN A 634 25.33 68.53 47.97
CA GLN A 634 25.79 69.64 48.83
C GLN A 634 26.73 69.11 49.91
N SER A 635 27.85 69.82 50.08
CA SER A 635 28.93 69.48 51.01
C SER A 635 29.01 70.48 52.17
N VAL A 636 28.79 70.04 53.41
CA VAL A 636 29.20 70.72 54.66
C VAL A 636 29.39 69.67 55.79
N PRO A 637 30.07 69.95 56.92
CA PRO A 637 31.37 69.34 57.16
C PRO A 637 31.49 68.56 58.49
N ASN A 638 32.69 68.03 58.76
CA ASN A 638 33.07 67.48 60.07
C ASN A 638 32.85 68.49 61.21
N ASP A 639 32.26 68.03 62.31
CA ASP A 639 32.84 68.24 63.64
C ASP A 639 32.46 67.08 64.60
N SER A 640 32.86 67.19 65.87
CA SER A 640 33.46 66.07 66.62
C SER A 640 32.66 65.53 67.83
N GLN A 641 33.13 64.35 68.31
CA GLN A 641 33.14 63.84 69.70
C GLN A 641 31.97 63.06 70.35
N THR A 642 32.36 61.87 70.88
CA THR A 642 31.90 61.19 72.13
C THR A 642 30.44 60.72 72.30
N SER A 643 30.09 59.65 73.03
CA SER A 643 30.85 58.51 73.63
C SER A 643 29.87 57.52 74.30
N LEU A 644 30.26 56.24 74.43
CA LEU A 644 29.60 55.20 75.28
C LEU A 644 28.19 54.79 74.80
N GLU A 645 27.67 53.59 75.06
CA GLU A 645 27.91 52.68 76.20
C GLU A 645 27.83 51.19 75.80
N VAL A 646 28.34 50.31 76.67
CA VAL A 646 28.42 48.85 76.47
C VAL A 646 27.30 48.15 77.25
N LEU A 647 26.65 47.15 76.65
CA LEU A 647 26.23 45.97 77.42
C LEU A 647 26.20 44.69 76.56
N ASN A 648 26.88 43.66 77.06
CA ASN A 648 26.69 42.25 76.68
C ASN A 648 25.27 41.79 77.18
N THR A 649 24.75 40.58 76.96
CA THR A 649 25.42 39.26 77.02
C THR A 649 24.44 38.13 76.61
N THR A 650 24.95 37.04 75.99
CA THR A 650 24.55 35.59 76.17
C THR A 650 23.09 35.11 76.07
N GLN A 651 22.74 33.84 75.78
CA GLN A 651 23.34 32.64 75.11
C GLN A 651 22.23 31.54 75.05
N GLY A 652 22.42 30.50 74.22
CA GLY A 652 21.72 29.20 74.31
C GLY A 652 20.60 28.99 73.26
N SER A 653 20.52 27.92 72.46
CA SER A 653 20.63 26.45 72.70
C SER A 653 19.39 25.86 73.42
N VAL A 654 18.75 24.73 73.04
CA VAL A 654 19.10 23.65 72.09
C VAL A 654 17.88 22.69 71.85
N GLN A 655 17.92 21.81 70.83
CA GLN A 655 17.12 20.55 70.60
C GLN A 655 15.57 20.63 70.44
N THR A 656 14.99 20.18 69.30
CA THR A 656 14.55 18.82 68.84
C THR A 656 13.33 18.21 69.54
N ASP A 657 12.33 17.76 68.77
CA ASP A 657 11.87 16.35 68.70
C ASP A 657 10.67 16.15 67.72
N GLU A 658 10.22 14.90 67.56
CA GLU A 658 9.53 14.34 66.38
C GLU A 658 7.97 14.36 66.37
N ALA A 659 7.43 14.09 65.17
CA ALA A 659 6.23 13.30 64.85
C ALA A 659 4.83 13.65 65.42
N SER A 660 3.87 13.87 64.51
CA SER A 660 2.81 12.87 64.22
C SER A 660 1.73 13.39 63.26
N SER A 661 1.19 12.51 62.40
CA SER A 661 -0.06 12.75 61.65
C SER A 661 -1.29 12.47 62.52
N PRO A 662 -2.47 12.98 62.13
CA PRO A 662 -3.57 12.01 61.95
C PRO A 662 -4.38 12.19 60.66
N THR A 663 -5.07 11.13 60.29
CA THR A 663 -5.99 11.03 59.14
C THR A 663 -7.44 10.92 59.67
N VAL A 664 -8.43 11.13 58.78
CA VAL A 664 -9.83 10.63 58.81
C VAL A 664 -10.95 11.68 59.07
N THR A 665 -11.72 11.90 57.99
CA THR A 665 -13.09 12.48 57.82
C THR A 665 -14.19 11.62 58.50
N PRO A 666 -15.52 11.98 58.58
CA PRO A 666 -16.31 12.85 57.68
C PRO A 666 -17.45 13.71 58.33
N GLY A 667 -18.21 14.44 57.50
CA GLY A 667 -19.47 15.10 57.86
C GLY A 667 -20.21 15.69 56.64
N THR A 668 -21.56 15.68 56.64
CA THR A 668 -22.42 15.90 55.45
C THR A 668 -23.50 16.97 55.70
N LEU A 669 -24.08 17.53 54.62
CA LEU A 669 -25.28 18.45 54.56
C LEU A 669 -24.98 19.94 54.90
N SER A 670 -25.61 20.96 54.31
CA SER A 670 -26.80 21.03 53.41
C SER A 670 -26.78 22.24 52.42
N LEU A 671 -27.87 22.41 51.66
CA LEU A 671 -28.12 23.37 50.57
C LEU A 671 -28.09 24.87 50.95
N HIS A 672 -27.71 25.73 50.00
CA HIS A 672 -28.59 26.81 49.52
C HIS A 672 -28.34 27.21 48.05
N SER A 673 -29.36 27.77 47.40
CA SER A 673 -29.44 28.04 45.95
C SER A 673 -29.67 29.51 45.66
N ILE A 674 -29.01 30.08 44.64
CA ILE A 674 -29.46 31.27 43.90
C ILE A 674 -29.10 31.12 42.41
N HIS A 675 -30.12 31.22 41.55
CA HIS A 675 -30.05 31.38 40.08
C HIS A 675 -30.11 32.89 39.73
N PRO A 676 -29.70 33.36 38.53
CA PRO A 676 -30.34 33.02 37.23
C PRO A 676 -29.27 32.86 36.09
N THR A 677 -29.49 32.94 34.78
CA THR A 677 -30.67 32.93 33.86
C THR A 677 -30.26 32.24 32.53
N ALA A 678 -31.23 32.00 31.64
CA ALA A 678 -31.04 31.89 30.18
C ALA A 678 -31.85 33.01 29.46
N PRO A 679 -31.77 33.19 28.12
CA PRO A 679 -32.55 32.40 27.13
C PRO A 679 -31.67 31.83 25.98
N HIS A 680 -31.99 30.69 25.32
CA HIS A 680 -33.01 30.42 24.27
C HIS A 680 -32.79 31.24 22.97
N GLU A 681 -32.92 30.73 21.73
CA GLU A 681 -33.63 29.57 21.11
C GLU A 681 -32.74 28.91 19.99
N GLY A 682 -33.02 27.76 19.35
CA GLY A 682 -34.03 26.70 19.52
C GLY A 682 -34.16 25.77 18.28
N GLY A 683 -34.39 24.46 18.50
CA GLY A 683 -34.91 23.47 17.51
C GLY A 683 -33.95 22.92 16.42
N ALA A 684 -34.06 21.66 15.96
CA ALA A 684 -34.87 20.52 16.42
C ALA A 684 -34.29 19.15 15.99
N GLU A 685 -34.89 18.10 16.58
CA GLU A 685 -34.68 16.64 16.59
C GLU A 685 -34.56 15.93 15.21
N SER A 686 -34.22 14.63 15.09
CA SER A 686 -34.38 13.53 16.08
C SER A 686 -33.33 12.41 16.06
N SER A 687 -33.33 11.65 17.15
CA SER A 687 -32.61 10.37 17.34
C SER A 687 -33.61 9.21 17.35
N GLN A 688 -33.15 7.99 17.07
CA GLN A 688 -33.52 6.83 17.90
C GLN A 688 -32.56 5.64 17.73
N THR A 689 -32.04 5.14 18.85
CA THR A 689 -31.29 3.88 18.96
C THR A 689 -31.98 2.99 19.99
N HIS A 690 -32.47 1.83 19.59
CA HIS A 690 -32.99 0.83 20.52
C HIS A 690 -31.90 -0.20 20.90
N LYS A 691 -31.70 -0.38 22.20
CA LYS A 691 -31.12 -1.60 22.78
C LYS A 691 -32.25 -2.45 23.35
N LEU A 692 -32.24 -3.75 23.09
CA LEU A 692 -33.01 -4.75 23.83
C LEU A 692 -32.11 -5.96 24.13
N THR A 693 -32.38 -6.61 25.27
CA THR A 693 -31.58 -7.66 25.91
C THR A 693 -32.03 -9.08 25.53
N PRO A 694 -31.16 -10.11 25.64
CA PRO A 694 -31.53 -11.50 25.40
C PRO A 694 -31.90 -12.28 26.69
N ASN A 695 -32.94 -13.10 26.57
CA ASN A 695 -33.32 -14.28 27.37
C ASN A 695 -33.75 -15.36 26.33
N SER A 696 -33.75 -16.67 26.56
CA SER A 696 -33.14 -17.57 27.56
C SER A 696 -33.36 -19.02 27.08
N GLU A 697 -32.41 -19.92 27.37
CA GLU A 697 -32.55 -21.39 27.51
C GLU A 697 -33.28 -22.26 26.45
N ALA A 698 -32.55 -23.28 25.96
CA ALA A 698 -33.05 -24.66 25.86
C ALA A 698 -31.87 -25.65 25.83
N THR A 699 -31.70 -26.43 26.90
CA THR A 699 -30.68 -27.49 27.01
C THR A 699 -31.39 -28.82 27.16
N VAL A 700 -31.01 -29.84 26.37
CA VAL A 700 -31.51 -31.21 26.52
C VAL A 700 -30.33 -32.18 26.45
N GLU A 701 -30.09 -32.86 27.57
CA GLU A 701 -29.21 -34.03 27.65
C GLU A 701 -29.87 -35.24 26.98
N LEU A 702 -29.08 -36.19 26.48
CA LEU A 702 -29.52 -37.58 26.31
C LEU A 702 -28.42 -38.54 26.78
N GLN A 703 -28.85 -39.56 27.52
CA GLN A 703 -28.02 -40.41 28.35
C GLN A 703 -27.44 -41.62 27.61
N ASP A 704 -26.36 -42.15 28.16
CA ASP A 704 -25.75 -43.42 27.79
C ASP A 704 -26.32 -44.57 28.65
N SER A 705 -26.70 -45.70 28.06
CA SER A 705 -26.89 -46.98 28.77
C SER A 705 -27.18 -48.21 27.87
N GLY A 706 -26.21 -49.13 27.81
CA GLY A 706 -26.39 -50.50 28.32
C GLY A 706 -26.99 -51.63 27.43
N ASN A 707 -26.13 -52.61 27.12
CA ASN A 707 -26.42 -54.05 26.87
C ASN A 707 -27.27 -54.42 25.63
N THR A 708 -26.92 -55.40 24.79
CA THR A 708 -26.56 -56.79 25.12
C THR A 708 -25.77 -57.51 24.00
N GLU A 709 -24.87 -58.41 24.40
CA GLU A 709 -24.43 -59.58 23.61
C GLU A 709 -25.49 -60.70 23.73
N PRO A 710 -25.59 -61.69 22.81
CA PRO A 710 -24.64 -62.80 22.87
C PRO A 710 -24.20 -63.45 21.54
N THR A 711 -23.12 -64.20 21.67
CA THR A 711 -22.50 -65.15 20.74
C THR A 711 -23.38 -66.36 20.37
N HIS A 712 -23.28 -66.86 19.13
CA HIS A 712 -22.64 -68.15 18.75
C HIS A 712 -23.03 -68.62 17.33
N GLY A 713 -22.09 -69.21 16.58
CA GLY A 713 -22.37 -69.87 15.30
C GLY A 713 -21.13 -70.11 14.43
N GLU A 714 -20.39 -71.20 14.69
CA GLU A 714 -19.24 -71.62 13.88
C GLU A 714 -19.66 -72.11 12.47
N GLN A 715 -18.81 -71.90 11.45
CA GLN A 715 -18.23 -73.04 10.72
C GLN A 715 -17.04 -72.68 9.78
N ARG A 716 -16.16 -73.67 9.59
CA ARG A 716 -14.91 -73.66 8.80
C ARG A 716 -15.15 -73.91 7.30
N ALA A 717 -14.36 -73.28 6.43
CA ALA A 717 -13.54 -73.88 5.35
C ALA A 717 -12.77 -72.76 4.61
N ARG A 718 -11.43 -72.71 4.56
CA ARG A 718 -10.45 -73.47 3.75
C ARG A 718 -10.52 -73.27 2.22
N LEU A 719 -9.44 -72.64 1.72
CA LEU A 719 -8.73 -72.86 0.43
C LEU A 719 -9.46 -72.53 -0.87
N GLY A 720 -8.78 -71.74 -1.71
CA GLY A 720 -9.17 -71.29 -3.04
C GLY A 720 -8.32 -70.09 -3.44
#